data_AF-A0A0P8CBI6-F1
#
_entry.id   AF-A0A0P8CBI6-F1
#
_cell.length_a   1.000
_cell.length_b   1.000
_cell.length_c   1.000
_cell.angle_alpha   90.00
_cell.angle_beta   90.00
_cell.angle_gamma   90.00
#
_symmetry.space_group_name_H-M   'P 1'
#
loop_
_entity.id
_entity.type
_entity.pdbx_description
1 polymer ?
#
loop_
_entity_poly.entity_id
_entity_poly.type
_entity_poly.pdbx_seq_one_letter_code
_entity_poly.pdbx_strand_id
1 'polypeptide(L)'
;MTQSLPSKLYAEAIVRSPARTSLLSEATPLTPEAIAQFYGDRRTLDQACDRLAAAGFEVLQVGNLSISIAAPADTYERVFQTQLRSVERPVIKEQARETTASFIDAADSQQFGKIDTENSPLAEFLDGVAINEPVYYLGYPSPSPTPPSVRQTYLQVPDGLAQALNAQSLHEQGICGQGTHVVMVDTGWYRHPYFAQHNYDVKVELAPGSETPKEDVHGHGTGESANLLAIAPQTRLTIVKADVAIAGKFRNVNSIAAFRTAAHLRPDIISCSWGSDIRYPPISAYNRLLAATVADAIHKGIIVVFAAGNGHWGFPAQHPNVLAVGGVYLHLDGPLKGQLEASNYASAFNSPLYPKRGVPDVCGLVGQRPDASYILLPVPPGSRIDKNRALAGDETESNDGWAAFSGTSAAAPQIAGICALIRQMAPQLSPFQVKEILQQTARDVQSGGCHPDAGGYRSQPGFDLATGAGLADAAAAIAFLTQRRFSTPHKGNHEVYQSSIRRTPKMSDFPKLRQNLETLIVEFNELLQEKIEGGHIEDVELSISEGNFVRRSPKTRGILALVKLLKELDDPANLELKHVFAAQSLLKIHQYRELATEVLIQAITHDSKKISEAATQALGELMNSGETSEDLMNCCQSESGNFSSLFYNSILLYFEDQNGKYQTFGTGIRQDDGSYVVRLGPSGN
;
A
#
# COMPACT_ATOMS: atom_id res chain seq x y z
N MET A 1 -30.01 39.92 -24.37
CA MET A 1 -31.06 39.02 -24.92
C MET A 1 -31.99 38.71 -23.75
N THR A 2 -33.25 39.13 -23.81
CA THR A 2 -34.25 38.72 -22.81
C THR A 2 -34.46 37.21 -22.96
N GLN A 3 -34.11 36.44 -21.93
CA GLN A 3 -34.41 35.01 -21.92
C GLN A 3 -35.93 34.81 -22.02
N SER A 4 -36.34 33.86 -22.86
CA SER A 4 -37.75 33.49 -23.02
C SER A 4 -38.29 32.87 -21.73
N LEU A 5 -39.50 33.26 -21.31
CA LEU A 5 -40.22 32.61 -20.22
C LEU A 5 -40.45 31.12 -20.54
N PRO A 6 -40.53 30.24 -19.53
CA PRO A 6 -40.84 28.83 -19.75
C PRO A 6 -42.22 28.65 -20.41
N SER A 7 -42.37 27.58 -21.18
CA SER A 7 -43.63 27.24 -21.86
C SER A 7 -44.79 26.95 -20.91
N LYS A 8 -44.49 26.65 -19.64
CA LYS A 8 -45.47 26.41 -18.58
C LYS A 8 -44.93 26.96 -17.26
N LEU A 9 -45.73 27.79 -16.60
CA LEU A 9 -45.48 28.39 -15.30
C LEU A 9 -46.29 27.66 -14.23
N TYR A 10 -45.72 27.60 -13.03
CA TYR A 10 -46.35 27.04 -11.83
C TYR A 10 -46.39 28.13 -10.76
N ALA A 11 -47.50 28.21 -10.03
CA ALA A 11 -47.70 29.21 -9.00
C ALA A 11 -48.73 28.75 -7.96
N GLU A 12 -48.76 29.41 -6.83
CA GLU A 12 -49.76 29.25 -5.77
C GLU A 12 -50.74 30.42 -5.80
N ALA A 13 -52.00 30.14 -6.17
CA ALA A 13 -53.09 31.11 -6.06
C ALA A 13 -53.57 31.18 -4.62
N ILE A 14 -53.27 32.26 -3.91
CA ILE A 14 -53.59 32.43 -2.50
C ILE A 14 -55.06 32.80 -2.35
N VAL A 15 -55.81 31.97 -1.63
CA VAL A 15 -57.25 32.15 -1.48
C VAL A 15 -57.52 33.20 -0.40
N ARG A 16 -58.49 34.07 -0.68
CA ARG A 16 -58.86 35.17 0.21
C ARG A 16 -59.49 34.62 1.50
N SER A 17 -58.93 35.02 2.64
CA SER A 17 -59.44 34.63 3.96
C SER A 17 -60.72 35.41 4.33
N PRO A 18 -61.62 34.86 5.17
CA PRO A 18 -62.78 35.59 5.68
C PRO A 18 -62.41 36.86 6.46
N ALA A 19 -61.26 36.84 7.12
CA ALA A 19 -60.71 37.99 7.84
C ALA A 19 -60.14 39.09 6.92
N ARG A 20 -60.10 38.85 5.59
CA ARG A 20 -59.53 39.75 4.57
C ARG A 20 -58.11 40.23 4.89
N THR A 21 -57.38 39.44 5.66
CA THR A 21 -55.97 39.67 5.94
C THR A 21 -55.16 38.86 4.94
N SER A 22 -54.17 39.53 4.31
CA SER A 22 -53.36 38.93 3.27
C SER A 22 -52.25 38.05 3.84
N LEU A 23 -52.15 36.80 3.38
CA LEU A 23 -51.04 35.90 3.72
C LEU A 23 -49.71 36.41 3.14
N LEU A 24 -49.77 37.21 2.07
CA LEU A 24 -48.60 37.75 1.38
C LEU A 24 -48.07 39.04 2.02
N SER A 25 -48.74 39.56 3.07
CA SER A 25 -48.27 40.73 3.81
C SER A 25 -47.04 40.43 4.69
N GLU A 26 -46.00 41.26 4.57
CA GLU A 26 -44.74 41.10 5.31
C GLU A 26 -44.84 41.39 6.83
N ALA A 27 -45.99 41.88 7.31
CA ALA A 27 -46.13 42.38 8.68
C ALA A 27 -46.43 41.32 9.76
N THR A 28 -46.75 40.07 9.37
CA THR A 28 -47.19 39.02 10.32
C THR A 28 -46.26 37.81 10.29
N PRO A 29 -45.64 37.41 11.42
CA PRO A 29 -44.89 36.16 11.51
C PRO A 29 -45.79 34.94 11.22
N LEU A 30 -45.35 34.07 10.31
CA LEU A 30 -46.06 32.84 9.97
C LEU A 30 -45.73 31.74 10.99
N THR A 31 -46.53 31.65 12.06
CA THR A 31 -46.40 30.60 13.09
C THR A 31 -47.60 29.64 13.07
N PRO A 32 -47.47 28.42 13.64
CA PRO A 32 -48.59 27.47 13.73
C PRO A 32 -49.84 28.04 14.41
N GLU A 33 -49.66 28.95 15.36
CA GLU A 33 -50.75 29.59 16.12
C GLU A 33 -51.48 30.67 15.29
N ALA A 34 -50.77 31.31 14.36
CA ALA A 34 -51.28 32.42 13.55
C ALA A 34 -51.80 31.96 12.17
N ILE A 35 -51.48 30.75 11.71
CA ILE A 35 -51.74 30.34 10.31
C ILE A 35 -53.24 30.18 9.99
N ALA A 36 -54.05 29.82 10.99
CA ALA A 36 -55.47 29.53 10.80
C ALA A 36 -56.30 30.76 10.38
N GLN A 37 -55.86 31.97 10.73
CA GLN A 37 -56.55 33.21 10.33
C GLN A 37 -56.49 33.48 8.81
N PHE A 38 -55.57 32.81 8.11
CA PHE A 38 -55.37 32.95 6.67
C PHE A 38 -56.07 31.85 5.86
N TYR A 39 -56.74 30.89 6.51
CA TYR A 39 -57.45 29.84 5.78
C TYR A 39 -58.62 30.39 4.97
N GLY A 40 -58.72 29.98 3.71
CA GLY A 40 -59.90 30.19 2.89
C GLY A 40 -61.06 29.32 3.38
N ASP A 41 -62.28 29.85 3.39
CA ASP A 41 -63.45 29.02 3.63
C ASP A 41 -63.73 28.11 2.42
N ARG A 42 -64.41 26.98 2.68
CA ARG A 42 -64.63 25.95 1.68
C ARG A 42 -65.34 26.45 0.42
N ARG A 43 -66.30 27.37 0.58
CA ARG A 43 -67.07 27.91 -0.55
C ARG A 43 -66.18 28.76 -1.45
N THR A 44 -65.36 29.64 -0.86
CA THR A 44 -64.41 30.48 -1.61
C THR A 44 -63.36 29.63 -2.32
N LEU A 45 -62.85 28.57 -1.68
CA LEU A 45 -61.91 27.61 -2.29
C LEU A 45 -62.51 26.90 -3.51
N ASP A 46 -63.71 26.33 -3.38
CA ASP A 46 -64.36 25.61 -4.47
C ASP A 46 -64.67 26.56 -5.65
N GLN A 47 -65.14 27.78 -5.36
CA GLN A 47 -65.39 28.80 -6.39
C GLN A 47 -64.10 29.29 -7.08
N ALA A 48 -63.01 29.47 -6.33
CA ALA A 48 -61.72 29.84 -6.89
C ALA A 48 -61.19 28.75 -7.85
N CYS A 49 -61.31 27.47 -7.48
CA CYS A 49 -60.91 26.35 -8.33
C CYS A 49 -61.69 26.34 -9.66
N ASP A 50 -63.02 26.44 -9.60
CA ASP A 50 -63.87 26.44 -10.79
C ASP A 50 -63.52 27.60 -11.73
N ARG A 51 -63.26 28.79 -11.17
CA ARG A 51 -62.92 29.98 -11.94
C ARG A 51 -61.51 29.92 -12.54
N LEU A 52 -60.54 29.40 -11.81
CA LEU A 52 -59.18 29.16 -12.31
C LEU A 52 -59.19 28.15 -13.47
N ALA A 53 -59.89 27.03 -13.30
CA ALA A 53 -60.04 26.02 -14.36
C ALA A 53 -60.72 26.60 -15.61
N ALA A 54 -61.82 27.34 -15.42
CA ALA A 54 -62.52 28.00 -16.52
C ALA A 54 -61.66 29.07 -17.24
N ALA A 55 -60.71 29.70 -16.53
CA ALA A 55 -59.81 30.70 -17.08
C ALA A 55 -58.62 30.11 -17.85
N GLY A 56 -58.45 28.77 -17.82
CA GLY A 56 -57.44 28.03 -18.55
C GLY A 56 -56.27 27.51 -17.69
N PHE A 57 -56.37 27.59 -16.36
CA PHE A 57 -55.36 27.02 -15.47
C PHE A 57 -55.62 25.54 -15.20
N GLU A 58 -54.55 24.76 -15.16
CA GLU A 58 -54.57 23.43 -14.57
C GLU A 58 -54.51 23.55 -13.04
N VAL A 59 -55.56 23.07 -12.35
CA VAL A 59 -55.58 22.99 -10.89
C VAL A 59 -54.92 21.69 -10.46
N LEU A 60 -53.75 21.79 -9.83
CA LEU A 60 -52.91 20.64 -9.49
C LEU A 60 -53.21 20.10 -8.10
N GLN A 61 -53.35 20.99 -7.11
CA GLN A 61 -53.61 20.66 -5.71
C GLN A 61 -54.35 21.81 -5.02
N VAL A 62 -55.26 21.48 -4.10
CA VAL A 62 -56.03 22.45 -3.31
C VAL A 62 -55.65 22.30 -1.84
N GLY A 63 -55.09 23.35 -1.25
CA GLY A 63 -54.80 23.46 0.18
C GLY A 63 -55.77 24.42 0.89
N ASN A 64 -55.64 24.52 2.21
CA ASN A 64 -56.48 25.45 3.00
C ASN A 64 -56.06 26.92 2.83
N LEU A 65 -54.86 27.18 2.32
CA LEU A 65 -54.28 28.52 2.12
C LEU A 65 -54.25 28.94 0.64
N SER A 66 -53.96 27.99 -0.24
CA SER A 66 -53.69 28.25 -1.66
C SER A 66 -54.15 27.11 -2.55
N ILE A 67 -54.22 27.39 -3.84
CA ILE A 67 -54.46 26.44 -4.92
C ILE A 67 -53.23 26.43 -5.82
N SER A 68 -52.58 25.27 -5.95
CA SER A 68 -51.46 25.07 -6.87
C SER A 68 -51.99 25.06 -8.30
N ILE A 69 -51.52 26.00 -9.13
CA ILE A 69 -51.96 26.19 -10.51
C ILE A 69 -50.80 26.15 -11.49
N ALA A 70 -51.09 25.74 -12.72
CA ALA A 70 -50.14 25.85 -13.83
C ALA A 70 -50.81 26.25 -15.15
N ALA A 71 -50.14 27.09 -15.94
CA ALA A 71 -50.55 27.51 -17.28
C ALA A 71 -49.37 28.12 -18.06
N PRO A 72 -49.48 28.33 -19.39
CA PRO A 72 -48.49 29.13 -20.12
C PRO A 72 -48.54 30.61 -19.68
N ALA A 73 -47.43 31.35 -19.88
CA ALA A 73 -47.28 32.72 -19.37
C ALA A 73 -48.34 33.70 -19.87
N ASP A 74 -48.78 33.57 -21.12
CA ASP A 74 -49.83 34.39 -21.72
C ASP A 74 -51.18 34.29 -20.98
N THR A 75 -51.44 33.14 -20.35
CA THR A 75 -52.64 32.90 -19.56
C THR A 75 -52.56 33.63 -18.22
N TYR A 76 -51.39 33.64 -17.58
CA TYR A 76 -51.17 34.47 -16.38
C TYR A 76 -51.31 35.97 -16.70
N GLU A 77 -50.64 36.45 -17.75
CA GLU A 77 -50.69 37.86 -18.16
C GLU A 77 -52.12 38.31 -18.52
N ARG A 78 -52.85 37.49 -19.29
CA ARG A 78 -54.23 37.79 -19.69
C ARG A 78 -55.20 37.73 -18.52
N VAL A 79 -55.11 36.75 -17.63
CA VAL A 79 -56.12 36.56 -16.57
C VAL A 79 -55.86 37.49 -15.39
N PHE A 80 -54.61 37.70 -15.02
CA PHE A 80 -54.25 38.58 -13.91
C PHE A 80 -53.94 40.01 -14.32
N GLN A 81 -53.97 40.32 -15.62
CA GLN A 81 -53.70 41.66 -16.16
C GLN A 81 -52.31 42.18 -15.73
N THR A 82 -51.32 41.29 -15.81
CA THR A 82 -49.93 41.50 -15.38
C THR A 82 -48.96 41.39 -16.54
N GLN A 83 -47.71 41.80 -16.34
CA GLN A 83 -46.61 41.56 -17.27
C GLN A 83 -45.49 40.77 -16.60
N LEU A 84 -45.19 39.59 -17.12
CA LEU A 84 -44.17 38.72 -16.56
C LEU A 84 -42.81 38.96 -17.21
N ARG A 85 -41.75 38.88 -16.40
CA ARG A 85 -40.36 39.01 -16.86
C ARG A 85 -39.45 38.00 -16.19
N SER A 86 -38.38 37.62 -16.87
CA SER A 86 -37.27 36.87 -16.28
C SER A 86 -36.29 37.85 -15.62
N VAL A 87 -35.87 37.56 -14.39
CA VAL A 87 -34.94 38.36 -13.60
C VAL A 87 -33.84 37.46 -13.04
N GLU A 88 -32.57 37.79 -13.29
CA GLU A 88 -31.43 37.09 -12.67
C GLU A 88 -31.18 37.60 -11.26
N ARG A 89 -31.07 36.69 -10.28
CA ARG A 89 -30.71 37.04 -8.90
C ARG A 89 -29.56 36.16 -8.39
N PRO A 90 -28.71 36.70 -7.49
CA PRO A 90 -27.66 35.92 -6.86
C PRO A 90 -28.28 34.86 -5.94
N VAL A 91 -27.74 33.64 -5.99
CA VAL A 91 -28.19 32.48 -5.23
C VAL A 91 -27.00 31.64 -4.80
N ILE A 92 -27.22 30.82 -3.77
CA ILE A 92 -26.32 29.75 -3.37
C ILE A 92 -26.96 28.44 -3.81
N LYS A 93 -26.35 27.75 -4.77
CA LYS A 93 -26.81 26.44 -5.25
C LYS A 93 -26.22 25.31 -4.40
N GLU A 94 -26.39 24.06 -4.83
CA GLU A 94 -25.69 22.92 -4.25
C GLU A 94 -24.19 23.22 -4.01
N GLN A 95 -23.62 22.65 -2.95
CA GLN A 95 -22.20 22.79 -2.59
C GLN A 95 -21.77 24.21 -2.17
N ALA A 96 -22.68 25.04 -1.65
CA ALA A 96 -22.39 26.43 -1.25
C ALA A 96 -21.88 27.31 -2.40
N ARG A 97 -22.19 26.94 -3.65
CA ARG A 97 -21.72 27.67 -4.83
C ARG A 97 -22.54 28.95 -5.04
N GLU A 98 -21.88 30.09 -4.87
CA GLU A 98 -22.42 31.41 -5.20
C GLU A 98 -22.48 31.61 -6.72
N THR A 99 -23.67 31.86 -7.26
CA THR A 99 -23.90 32.08 -8.70
C THR A 99 -25.22 32.85 -8.92
N THR A 100 -25.74 32.91 -10.15
CA THR A 100 -27.06 33.46 -10.45
C THR A 100 -28.07 32.38 -10.87
N ALA A 101 -29.36 32.69 -10.71
CA ALA A 101 -30.44 31.93 -11.28
C ALA A 101 -31.53 32.86 -11.83
N SER A 102 -32.25 32.36 -12.84
CA SER A 102 -33.38 33.03 -13.44
C SER A 102 -34.64 32.81 -12.59
N PHE A 103 -35.24 33.91 -12.16
CA PHE A 103 -36.52 33.96 -11.48
C PHE A 103 -37.56 34.58 -12.41
N ILE A 104 -38.84 34.33 -12.14
CA ILE A 104 -39.93 34.99 -12.84
C ILE A 104 -40.57 35.97 -11.87
N ASP A 105 -40.83 37.18 -12.36
CA ASP A 105 -41.35 38.30 -11.58
C ASP A 105 -42.46 39.01 -12.36
N ALA A 106 -43.41 39.60 -11.64
CA ALA A 106 -44.45 40.45 -12.21
C ALA A 106 -43.97 41.90 -12.17
N ALA A 107 -43.82 42.53 -13.33
CA ALA A 107 -43.23 43.86 -13.45
C ALA A 107 -44.08 44.98 -12.80
N ASP A 108 -45.38 44.70 -12.61
CA ASP A 108 -46.40 45.59 -12.06
C ASP A 108 -46.65 45.40 -10.55
N SER A 109 -46.06 44.37 -9.93
CA SER A 109 -46.16 44.14 -8.49
C SER A 109 -45.04 44.86 -7.71
N GLN A 110 -45.37 45.36 -6.52
CA GLN A 110 -44.38 45.93 -5.58
C GLN A 110 -43.61 44.85 -4.80
N GLN A 111 -44.16 43.64 -4.70
CA GLN A 111 -43.55 42.51 -4.00
C GLN A 111 -43.02 41.50 -5.02
N PHE A 112 -41.73 41.18 -4.92
CA PHE A 112 -41.07 40.26 -5.83
C PHE A 112 -41.74 38.88 -5.83
N GLY A 113 -41.97 38.31 -7.01
CA GLY A 113 -42.55 36.97 -7.17
C GLY A 113 -44.06 36.91 -6.87
N LYS A 114 -44.71 38.04 -6.59
CA LYS A 114 -46.17 38.14 -6.43
C LYS A 114 -46.80 38.70 -7.70
N ILE A 115 -47.94 38.16 -8.09
CA ILE A 115 -48.89 38.80 -9.03
C ILE A 115 -50.05 39.36 -8.22
N ASP A 116 -50.34 40.65 -8.41
CA ASP A 116 -51.50 41.31 -7.82
C ASP A 116 -52.78 40.90 -8.57
N THR A 117 -53.82 40.56 -7.81
CA THR A 117 -55.08 40.06 -8.39
C THR A 117 -56.17 41.13 -8.46
N GLU A 118 -55.95 42.34 -7.94
CA GLU A 118 -56.97 43.38 -7.79
C GLU A 118 -57.65 43.76 -9.12
N ASN A 119 -56.90 43.71 -10.22
CA ASN A 119 -57.39 44.01 -11.57
C ASN A 119 -57.90 42.78 -12.32
N SER A 120 -57.92 41.61 -11.67
CA SER A 120 -58.34 40.33 -12.25
C SER A 120 -59.83 40.05 -11.97
N PRO A 121 -60.54 39.33 -12.85
CA PRO A 121 -61.84 38.73 -12.53
C PRO A 121 -61.81 37.74 -11.36
N LEU A 122 -60.62 37.37 -10.86
CA LEU A 122 -60.43 36.50 -9.71
C LEU A 122 -60.21 37.27 -8.39
N ALA A 123 -60.19 38.61 -8.39
CA ALA A 123 -59.93 39.44 -7.21
C ALA A 123 -60.87 39.14 -6.02
N GLU A 124 -62.11 38.73 -6.29
CA GLU A 124 -63.07 38.38 -5.23
C GLU A 124 -62.63 37.15 -4.43
N PHE A 125 -61.96 36.20 -5.07
CA PHE A 125 -61.63 34.89 -4.51
C PHE A 125 -60.17 34.76 -4.11
N LEU A 126 -59.28 35.49 -4.78
CA LEU A 126 -57.85 35.44 -4.57
C LEU A 126 -57.34 36.73 -3.95
N ASP A 127 -56.33 36.58 -3.11
CA ASP A 127 -55.61 37.69 -2.47
C ASP A 127 -54.34 38.05 -3.25
N GLY A 128 -53.75 37.07 -3.93
CA GLY A 128 -52.59 37.22 -4.79
C GLY A 128 -52.19 35.88 -5.39
N VAL A 129 -51.21 35.89 -6.29
CA VAL A 129 -50.58 34.66 -6.79
C VAL A 129 -49.09 34.73 -6.48
N ALA A 130 -48.56 33.71 -5.82
CA ALA A 130 -47.12 33.57 -5.57
C ALA A 130 -46.50 32.68 -6.66
N ILE A 131 -45.60 33.24 -7.45
CA ILE A 131 -44.91 32.53 -8.54
C ILE A 131 -43.87 31.58 -7.93
N ASN A 132 -43.80 30.34 -8.43
CA ASN A 132 -42.81 29.39 -7.93
C ASN A 132 -41.38 29.87 -8.22
N GLU A 133 -40.53 29.78 -7.21
CA GLU A 133 -39.10 30.06 -7.33
C GLU A 133 -38.28 28.78 -7.57
N PRO A 134 -37.06 28.89 -8.15
CA PRO A 134 -36.16 27.75 -8.26
C PRO A 134 -35.83 27.14 -6.90
N VAL A 135 -35.88 25.80 -6.82
CA VAL A 135 -35.45 25.05 -5.64
C VAL A 135 -34.12 24.36 -5.89
N TYR A 136 -33.26 24.30 -4.87
CA TYR A 136 -31.94 23.68 -4.97
C TYR A 136 -31.85 22.48 -4.02
N TYR A 137 -31.19 21.41 -4.49
CA TYR A 137 -30.93 20.24 -3.67
C TYR A 137 -29.83 20.55 -2.65
N LEU A 138 -30.06 20.12 -1.41
CA LEU A 138 -29.11 20.25 -0.31
C LEU A 138 -28.09 19.08 -0.26
N GLY A 139 -28.16 18.10 -1.18
CA GLY A 139 -27.34 16.89 -1.20
C GLY A 139 -26.37 16.81 -2.39
N TYR A 140 -25.27 16.07 -2.21
CA TYR A 140 -24.23 15.88 -3.23
C TYR A 140 -24.78 15.20 -4.50
N PRO A 141 -24.44 15.67 -5.72
CA PRO A 141 -24.79 14.97 -6.95
C PRO A 141 -24.14 13.57 -6.97
N SER A 142 -24.79 12.61 -7.62
CA SER A 142 -24.15 11.31 -7.90
C SER A 142 -22.91 11.56 -8.75
N PRO A 143 -21.75 10.96 -8.41
CA PRO A 143 -20.52 11.25 -9.10
C PRO A 143 -20.54 10.68 -10.52
N SER A 144 -19.76 11.28 -11.42
CA SER A 144 -19.66 10.81 -12.80
C SER A 144 -19.11 9.38 -12.85
N PRO A 145 -19.64 8.48 -13.70
CA PRO A 145 -19.09 7.13 -13.84
C PRO A 145 -17.74 7.12 -14.56
N THR A 146 -17.38 8.22 -15.24
CA THR A 146 -16.06 8.44 -15.85
C THR A 146 -15.30 9.56 -15.12
N PRO A 147 -13.97 9.50 -15.08
CA PRO A 147 -13.15 10.51 -14.40
C PRO A 147 -13.30 11.91 -15.02
N PRO A 148 -13.06 12.99 -14.23
CA PRO A 148 -13.04 14.36 -14.74
C PRO A 148 -11.86 14.58 -15.70
N SER A 149 -11.98 15.62 -16.53
CA SER A 149 -10.87 16.06 -17.38
C SER A 149 -9.88 16.88 -16.55
N VAL A 150 -8.66 16.39 -16.45
CA VAL A 150 -7.54 17.06 -15.78
C VAL A 150 -6.45 17.42 -16.81
N ARG A 151 -5.57 18.36 -16.47
CA ARG A 151 -4.44 18.74 -17.32
C ARG A 151 -3.27 17.78 -17.17
N GLN A 152 -3.05 17.26 -15.95
CA GLN A 152 -2.02 16.28 -15.68
C GLN A 152 -2.38 14.89 -16.21
N THR A 153 -1.40 14.17 -16.76
CA THR A 153 -1.58 12.78 -17.19
C THR A 153 -1.57 11.83 -15.99
N TYR A 154 -2.71 11.22 -15.67
CA TYR A 154 -2.81 10.11 -14.71
C TYR A 154 -3.12 8.79 -15.42
N LEU A 155 -2.69 7.69 -14.79
CA LEU A 155 -3.06 6.34 -15.22
C LEU A 155 -4.55 6.13 -14.97
N GLN A 156 -5.26 5.69 -16.00
CA GLN A 156 -6.72 5.54 -15.98
C GLN A 156 -7.12 4.08 -15.72
N VAL A 157 -8.21 3.91 -14.98
CA VAL A 157 -8.86 2.60 -14.79
C VAL A 157 -10.13 2.48 -15.65
N PRO A 158 -10.49 1.28 -16.14
CA PRO A 158 -9.72 0.04 -16.00
C PRO A 158 -8.60 -0.11 -17.04
N ASP A 159 -8.80 0.37 -18.27
CA ASP A 159 -8.01 -0.05 -19.44
C ASP A 159 -6.53 0.31 -19.36
N GLY A 160 -6.20 1.55 -18.94
CA GLY A 160 -4.82 2.00 -18.84
C GLY A 160 -4.02 1.13 -17.85
N LEU A 161 -4.61 0.81 -16.71
CA LEU A 161 -4.01 -0.05 -15.70
C LEU A 161 -3.90 -1.50 -16.17
N ALA A 162 -4.95 -2.04 -16.80
CA ALA A 162 -4.95 -3.39 -17.36
C ALA A 162 -3.89 -3.55 -18.46
N GLN A 163 -3.73 -2.55 -19.33
CA GLN A 163 -2.71 -2.52 -20.36
C GLN A 163 -1.31 -2.46 -19.74
N ALA A 164 -1.10 -1.58 -18.76
CA ALA A 164 0.20 -1.38 -18.14
C ALA A 164 0.73 -2.61 -17.39
N LEU A 165 -0.15 -3.49 -16.91
CA LEU A 165 0.18 -4.78 -16.28
C LEU A 165 0.00 -6.00 -17.21
N ASN A 166 -0.17 -5.77 -18.51
CA ASN A 166 -0.35 -6.81 -19.53
C ASN A 166 -1.54 -7.76 -19.28
N ALA A 167 -2.64 -7.26 -18.72
CA ALA A 167 -3.88 -8.02 -18.49
C ALA A 167 -4.90 -7.88 -19.63
N GLN A 168 -4.82 -6.82 -20.45
CA GLN A 168 -5.81 -6.53 -21.49
C GLN A 168 -6.00 -7.68 -22.50
N SER A 169 -4.91 -8.25 -23.01
CA SER A 169 -4.98 -9.37 -23.97
C SER A 169 -5.53 -10.67 -23.34
N LEU A 170 -5.46 -10.80 -22.01
CA LEU A 170 -6.07 -11.92 -21.29
C LEU A 170 -7.58 -11.75 -21.18
N HIS A 171 -8.05 -10.51 -21.01
CA HIS A 171 -9.49 -10.23 -20.99
C HIS A 171 -10.15 -10.56 -22.32
N GLU A 172 -9.50 -10.24 -23.44
CA GLU A 172 -9.93 -10.61 -24.79
C GLU A 172 -10.02 -12.14 -24.98
N GLN A 173 -9.24 -12.91 -24.20
CA GLN A 173 -9.26 -14.38 -24.18
C GLN A 173 -10.24 -14.97 -23.14
N GLY A 174 -11.00 -14.14 -22.43
CA GLY A 174 -11.93 -14.57 -21.37
C GLY A 174 -11.25 -14.95 -20.04
N ILE A 175 -9.98 -14.62 -19.86
CA ILE A 175 -9.25 -14.80 -18.61
C ILE A 175 -9.38 -13.50 -17.81
N CYS A 176 -10.49 -13.40 -17.06
CA CYS A 176 -10.95 -12.19 -16.38
C CYS A 176 -11.12 -12.37 -14.86
N GLY A 177 -10.67 -13.49 -14.28
CA GLY A 177 -10.88 -13.85 -12.87
C GLY A 177 -12.20 -14.57 -12.60
N GLN A 178 -12.90 -15.04 -13.64
CA GLN A 178 -14.18 -15.73 -13.50
C GLN A 178 -14.06 -16.95 -12.58
N GLY A 179 -15.02 -17.10 -11.67
CA GLY A 179 -15.06 -18.24 -10.74
C GLY A 179 -14.09 -18.14 -9.55
N THR A 180 -13.38 -17.02 -9.42
CA THR A 180 -12.51 -16.77 -8.26
C THR A 180 -13.20 -15.86 -7.24
N HIS A 181 -12.76 -15.94 -5.98
CA HIS A 181 -13.21 -15.09 -4.90
C HIS A 181 -12.03 -14.38 -4.25
N VAL A 182 -12.00 -13.04 -4.37
CA VAL A 182 -11.06 -12.21 -3.64
C VAL A 182 -11.77 -11.52 -2.49
N VAL A 183 -11.15 -11.55 -1.31
CA VAL A 183 -11.57 -10.73 -0.17
C VAL A 183 -10.55 -9.63 0.06
N MET A 184 -10.99 -8.40 0.17
CA MET A 184 -10.15 -7.26 0.52
C MET A 184 -10.55 -6.76 1.90
N VAL A 185 -9.58 -6.61 2.80
CA VAL A 185 -9.80 -6.03 4.13
C VAL A 185 -9.38 -4.58 4.08
N ASP A 186 -10.33 -3.64 4.11
CA ASP A 186 -10.07 -2.21 3.92
C ASP A 186 -11.19 -1.32 4.51
N THR A 187 -11.16 -0.01 4.30
CA THR A 187 -12.01 1.00 4.97
C THR A 187 -13.50 0.92 4.65
N GLY A 188 -13.88 0.15 3.63
CA GLY A 188 -15.25 -0.02 3.18
C GLY A 188 -15.33 0.06 1.65
N TRP A 189 -16.56 0.14 1.16
CA TRP A 189 -16.81 0.30 -0.27
C TRP A 189 -18.08 1.08 -0.53
N TYR A 190 -17.99 2.06 -1.41
CA TYR A 190 -19.12 2.81 -1.93
C TYR A 190 -19.46 2.34 -3.33
N ARG A 191 -20.75 2.21 -3.62
CA ARG A 191 -21.27 1.82 -4.93
C ARG A 191 -21.18 3.00 -5.92
N HIS A 192 -19.96 3.38 -6.26
CA HIS A 192 -19.67 4.43 -7.24
C HIS A 192 -20.26 4.05 -8.62
N PRO A 193 -20.85 4.99 -9.39
CA PRO A 193 -21.39 4.73 -10.73
C PRO A 193 -20.37 4.10 -11.70
N TYR A 194 -19.08 4.36 -11.52
CA TYR A 194 -17.99 3.63 -12.20
C TYR A 194 -18.14 2.11 -12.08
N PHE A 195 -18.33 1.58 -10.86
CA PHE A 195 -18.44 0.13 -10.65
C PHE A 195 -19.75 -0.42 -11.24
N ALA A 196 -20.82 0.38 -11.18
CA ALA A 196 -22.11 0.00 -11.76
C ALA A 196 -22.05 -0.08 -13.29
N GLN A 197 -21.39 0.88 -13.95
CA GLN A 197 -21.20 0.87 -15.41
C GLN A 197 -20.47 -0.39 -15.89
N HIS A 198 -19.53 -0.90 -15.09
CA HIS A 198 -18.73 -2.08 -15.43
C HIS A 198 -19.34 -3.40 -14.91
N ASN A 199 -20.50 -3.36 -14.24
CA ASN A 199 -21.21 -4.53 -13.71
C ASN A 199 -20.36 -5.44 -12.80
N TYR A 200 -19.48 -4.87 -11.97
CA TYR A 200 -18.65 -5.65 -11.05
C TYR A 200 -19.47 -6.30 -9.91
N ASP A 201 -19.15 -7.55 -9.56
CA ASP A 201 -19.74 -8.27 -8.40
C ASP A 201 -18.96 -7.95 -7.12
N VAL A 202 -19.42 -6.91 -6.41
CA VAL A 202 -18.84 -6.49 -5.14
C VAL A 202 -19.84 -6.63 -4.01
N LYS A 203 -19.41 -7.27 -2.92
CA LYS A 203 -20.17 -7.39 -1.66
C LYS A 203 -19.40 -6.74 -0.52
N VAL A 204 -20.11 -6.31 0.51
CA VAL A 204 -19.50 -5.77 1.73
C VAL A 204 -19.94 -6.60 2.93
N GLU A 205 -18.96 -7.03 3.72
CA GLU A 205 -19.11 -7.68 5.02
C GLU A 205 -18.49 -6.78 6.09
N LEU A 206 -19.08 -6.73 7.27
CA LEU A 206 -18.54 -5.94 8.38
C LEU A 206 -17.54 -6.77 9.18
N ALA A 207 -16.36 -6.22 9.45
CA ALA A 207 -15.52 -6.74 10.51
C ALA A 207 -16.19 -6.52 11.87
N PRO A 208 -15.94 -7.38 12.88
CA PRO A 208 -16.42 -7.16 14.23
C PRO A 208 -16.00 -5.78 14.77
N GLY A 209 -16.99 -4.98 15.19
CA GLY A 209 -16.79 -3.62 15.66
C GLY A 209 -16.85 -2.53 14.58
N SER A 210 -17.13 -2.89 13.33
CA SER A 210 -17.41 -1.94 12.24
C SER A 210 -18.91 -1.76 12.03
N GLU A 211 -19.30 -0.56 11.60
CA GLU A 211 -20.68 -0.15 11.36
C GLU A 211 -20.86 0.29 9.89
N THR A 212 -22.10 0.59 9.51
CA THR A 212 -22.48 1.22 8.22
C THR A 212 -21.83 0.58 6.96
N PRO A 213 -22.30 -0.61 6.52
CA PRO A 213 -21.65 -1.36 5.44
C PRO A 213 -21.69 -0.67 4.07
N LYS A 214 -22.56 0.33 3.89
CA LYS A 214 -22.73 1.05 2.62
C LYS A 214 -21.88 2.33 2.51
N GLU A 215 -21.13 2.66 3.55
CA GLU A 215 -20.36 3.89 3.62
C GLU A 215 -18.87 3.61 3.71
N ASP A 216 -18.08 4.38 2.97
CA ASP A 216 -16.63 4.40 3.05
C ASP A 216 -16.16 5.84 3.29
N VAL A 217 -16.29 6.33 4.52
CA VAL A 217 -15.95 7.73 4.86
C VAL A 217 -14.49 8.09 4.53
N HIS A 218 -13.62 7.09 4.44
CA HIS A 218 -12.23 7.31 4.03
C HIS A 218 -12.07 7.33 2.51
N GLY A 219 -12.67 6.37 1.80
CA GLY A 219 -12.56 6.20 0.36
C GLY A 219 -11.42 5.29 -0.12
N HIS A 220 -10.59 4.75 0.79
CA HIS A 220 -9.43 3.94 0.41
C HIS A 220 -9.87 2.61 -0.20
N GLY A 221 -10.67 1.82 0.53
CA GLY A 221 -11.15 0.53 0.03
C GLY A 221 -11.96 0.65 -1.26
N THR A 222 -12.72 1.74 -1.42
CA THR A 222 -13.41 2.05 -2.69
C THR A 222 -12.42 2.19 -3.85
N GLY A 223 -11.42 3.07 -3.76
CA GLY A 223 -10.46 3.25 -4.84
C GLY A 223 -9.57 2.01 -5.06
N GLU A 224 -9.18 1.31 -4.00
CA GLU A 224 -8.39 0.08 -4.11
C GLU A 224 -9.13 -1.08 -4.77
N SER A 225 -10.46 -1.09 -4.68
CA SER A 225 -11.28 -2.05 -5.42
C SER A 225 -11.15 -1.87 -6.94
N ALA A 226 -11.00 -0.63 -7.42
CA ALA A 226 -10.83 -0.36 -8.86
C ALA A 226 -9.49 -0.89 -9.38
N ASN A 227 -8.42 -0.81 -8.58
CA ASN A 227 -7.12 -1.41 -8.92
C ASN A 227 -7.22 -2.93 -9.16
N LEU A 228 -7.95 -3.64 -8.30
CA LEU A 228 -8.14 -5.09 -8.42
C LEU A 228 -9.03 -5.45 -9.60
N LEU A 229 -10.17 -4.78 -9.71
CA LEU A 229 -11.21 -5.08 -10.72
C LEU A 229 -10.78 -4.68 -12.14
N ALA A 230 -9.87 -3.71 -12.27
CA ALA A 230 -9.23 -3.42 -13.56
C ALA A 230 -8.42 -4.63 -14.08
N ILE A 231 -7.87 -5.47 -13.20
CA ILE A 231 -7.08 -6.64 -13.59
C ILE A 231 -7.93 -7.91 -13.66
N ALA A 232 -8.85 -8.10 -12.72
CA ALA A 232 -9.72 -9.27 -12.66
C ALA A 232 -11.21 -8.85 -12.63
N PRO A 233 -11.76 -8.37 -13.76
CA PRO A 233 -13.09 -7.75 -13.80
C PRO A 233 -14.26 -8.72 -13.51
N GLN A 234 -14.03 -10.04 -13.60
CA GLN A 234 -15.06 -11.07 -13.38
C GLN A 234 -14.85 -11.86 -12.07
N THR A 235 -13.90 -11.45 -11.22
CA THR A 235 -13.79 -12.03 -9.88
C THR A 235 -14.94 -11.57 -8.99
N ARG A 236 -15.39 -12.43 -8.08
CA ARG A 236 -16.24 -11.99 -6.99
C ARG A 236 -15.36 -11.25 -5.98
N LEU A 237 -15.63 -9.97 -5.75
CA LEU A 237 -14.96 -9.19 -4.71
C LEU A 237 -15.82 -9.12 -3.46
N THR A 238 -15.25 -9.41 -2.30
CA THR A 238 -15.88 -9.10 -1.01
C THR A 238 -15.00 -8.17 -0.21
N ILE A 239 -15.55 -7.06 0.21
CA ILE A 239 -14.87 -6.07 1.04
C ILE A 239 -15.24 -6.38 2.49
N VAL A 240 -14.25 -6.76 3.29
CA VAL A 240 -14.41 -6.76 4.74
C VAL A 240 -14.08 -5.35 5.21
N LYS A 241 -15.14 -4.58 5.48
CA LYS A 241 -15.03 -3.23 6.00
C LYS A 241 -14.43 -3.30 7.40
N ALA A 242 -13.25 -2.72 7.53
CA ALA A 242 -12.53 -2.58 8.77
C ALA A 242 -11.94 -1.16 8.83
N ASP A 243 -12.01 -0.52 9.99
CA ASP A 243 -11.51 0.84 10.19
C ASP A 243 -9.95 0.92 10.24
N VAL A 244 -9.25 0.04 9.53
CA VAL A 244 -7.81 -0.24 9.64
C VAL A 244 -6.88 0.89 9.17
N ALA A 245 -7.39 1.93 8.52
CA ALA A 245 -6.60 3.03 7.95
C ALA A 245 -7.06 4.43 8.40
N ILE A 246 -7.28 4.66 9.69
CA ILE A 246 -7.70 5.99 10.18
C ILE A 246 -6.50 6.79 10.70
N ALA A 247 -5.90 7.64 9.86
CA ALA A 247 -5.04 8.73 10.33
C ALA A 247 -5.83 9.64 11.29
N GLY A 248 -5.26 9.95 12.45
CA GLY A 248 -5.71 11.05 13.32
C GLY A 248 -6.78 10.73 14.38
N LYS A 249 -7.25 9.47 14.54
CA LYS A 249 -8.10 9.10 15.69
C LYS A 249 -7.70 7.75 16.26
N PHE A 250 -7.54 7.69 17.59
CA PHE A 250 -7.38 6.45 18.36
C PHE A 250 -8.68 5.61 18.26
N ARG A 251 -8.88 4.91 17.15
CA ARG A 251 -9.80 3.75 17.12
C ARG A 251 -8.97 2.50 17.36
N ASN A 252 -9.37 1.71 18.35
CA ASN A 252 -8.80 0.39 18.59
C ASN A 252 -9.34 -0.57 17.51
N VAL A 253 -8.64 -0.65 16.38
CA VAL A 253 -9.08 -1.47 15.25
C VAL A 253 -8.64 -2.91 15.47
N ASN A 254 -9.60 -3.83 15.49
CA ASN A 254 -9.32 -5.26 15.61
C ASN A 254 -8.97 -5.88 14.24
N SER A 255 -7.77 -5.58 13.74
CA SER A 255 -7.27 -6.08 12.45
C SER A 255 -7.21 -7.61 12.38
N ILE A 256 -6.97 -8.30 13.49
CA ILE A 256 -7.03 -9.77 13.55
C ILE A 256 -8.45 -10.27 13.30
N ALA A 257 -9.47 -9.66 13.92
CA ALA A 257 -10.86 -10.05 13.70
C ALA A 257 -11.31 -9.76 12.26
N ALA A 258 -10.90 -8.63 11.70
CA ALA A 258 -11.14 -8.31 10.29
C ALA A 258 -10.50 -9.35 9.35
N PHE A 259 -9.23 -9.67 9.57
CA PHE A 259 -8.53 -10.69 8.78
C PHE A 259 -9.14 -12.09 8.94
N ARG A 260 -9.55 -12.48 10.15
CA ARG A 260 -10.27 -13.74 10.39
C ARG A 260 -11.62 -13.78 9.68
N THR A 261 -12.35 -12.67 9.66
CA THR A 261 -13.61 -12.55 8.92
C THR A 261 -13.35 -12.82 7.45
N ALA A 262 -12.31 -12.22 6.86
CA ALA A 262 -11.90 -12.51 5.51
C ALA A 262 -11.55 -13.99 5.29
N ALA A 263 -10.73 -14.59 6.16
CA ALA A 263 -10.35 -15.99 6.05
C ALA A 263 -11.55 -16.95 6.22
N HIS A 264 -12.53 -16.63 7.06
CA HIS A 264 -13.75 -17.43 7.26
C HIS A 264 -14.64 -17.48 6.02
N LEU A 265 -14.56 -16.48 5.14
CA LEU A 265 -15.25 -16.49 3.85
C LEU A 265 -14.62 -17.50 2.87
N ARG A 266 -13.48 -18.11 3.23
CA ARG A 266 -12.70 -19.07 2.42
C ARG A 266 -12.42 -18.58 0.99
N PRO A 267 -11.87 -17.37 0.81
CA PRO A 267 -11.52 -16.86 -0.51
C PRO A 267 -10.30 -17.56 -1.09
N ASP A 268 -10.09 -17.38 -2.39
CA ASP A 268 -8.85 -17.78 -3.05
C ASP A 268 -7.69 -16.84 -2.68
N ILE A 269 -8.01 -15.55 -2.54
CA ILE A 269 -7.05 -14.47 -2.27
C ILE A 269 -7.58 -13.52 -1.17
N ILE A 270 -6.70 -13.11 -0.26
CA ILE A 270 -6.92 -11.97 0.65
C ILE A 270 -5.96 -10.84 0.28
N SER A 271 -6.50 -9.67 -0.04
CA SER A 271 -5.74 -8.44 -0.27
C SER A 271 -5.79 -7.53 0.96
N CYS A 272 -4.63 -7.00 1.38
CA CYS A 272 -4.51 -6.13 2.55
C CYS A 272 -3.58 -4.94 2.25
N SER A 273 -4.18 -3.75 2.17
CA SER A 273 -3.49 -2.48 1.92
C SER A 273 -3.30 -1.67 3.21
N TRP A 274 -2.94 -2.36 4.29
CA TRP A 274 -2.73 -1.82 5.63
C TRP A 274 -1.60 -2.56 6.35
N GLY A 275 -1.05 -1.95 7.39
CA GLY A 275 0.01 -2.55 8.19
C GLY A 275 0.47 -1.63 9.31
N SER A 276 1.52 -2.05 10.01
CA SER A 276 2.22 -1.27 11.03
C SER A 276 3.68 -1.12 10.66
N ASP A 277 4.30 -0.01 11.09
CA ASP A 277 5.75 0.19 10.98
C ASP A 277 6.47 -0.57 12.10
N ILE A 278 7.03 -1.75 11.79
CA ILE A 278 7.75 -2.58 12.76
C ILE A 278 9.17 -2.81 12.27
N ARG A 279 10.11 -2.09 12.88
CA ARG A 279 11.50 -2.03 12.44
C ARG A 279 12.43 -2.99 13.15
N TYR A 280 12.15 -3.40 14.39
CA TYR A 280 13.07 -4.22 15.18
C TYR A 280 12.31 -5.19 16.09
N PRO A 281 12.88 -6.36 16.42
CA PRO A 281 12.34 -7.22 17.46
C PRO A 281 12.53 -6.60 18.86
N PRO A 282 11.75 -7.05 19.88
CA PRO A 282 10.70 -8.06 19.78
C PRO A 282 9.38 -7.48 19.25
N ILE A 283 8.60 -8.31 18.53
CA ILE A 283 7.23 -7.94 18.15
C ILE A 283 6.24 -8.21 19.30
N SER A 284 5.22 -7.37 19.41
CA SER A 284 4.17 -7.49 20.44
C SER A 284 3.41 -8.82 20.35
N ALA A 285 2.78 -9.23 21.45
CA ALA A 285 1.92 -10.42 21.47
C ALA A 285 0.79 -10.35 20.42
N TYR A 286 0.23 -9.16 20.21
CA TYR A 286 -0.75 -8.90 19.15
C TYR A 286 -0.18 -9.19 17.76
N ASN A 287 1.00 -8.65 17.45
CA ASN A 287 1.64 -8.86 16.14
C ASN A 287 2.11 -10.30 15.94
N ARG A 288 2.51 -11.02 16.99
CA ARG A 288 2.74 -12.48 16.92
C ARG A 288 1.47 -13.23 16.55
N LEU A 289 0.34 -12.91 17.17
CA LEU A 289 -0.94 -13.54 16.86
C LEU A 289 -1.44 -13.18 15.46
N LEU A 290 -1.24 -11.95 15.02
CA LEU A 290 -1.56 -11.53 13.65
C LEU A 290 -0.72 -12.32 12.63
N ALA A 291 0.60 -12.43 12.83
CA ALA A 291 1.47 -13.27 12.00
C ALA A 291 1.01 -14.74 11.98
N ALA A 292 0.68 -15.32 13.14
CA ALA A 292 0.16 -16.69 13.22
C ALA A 292 -1.17 -16.86 12.48
N THR A 293 -2.06 -15.86 12.56
CA THR A 293 -3.36 -15.87 11.86
C THR A 293 -3.17 -15.78 10.34
N VAL A 294 -2.23 -14.96 9.88
CA VAL A 294 -1.83 -14.89 8.48
C VAL A 294 -1.25 -16.22 8.00
N ALA A 295 -0.35 -16.83 8.79
CA ALA A 295 0.23 -18.13 8.48
C ALA A 295 -0.82 -19.25 8.37
N ASP A 296 -1.81 -19.26 9.27
CA ASP A 296 -2.93 -20.22 9.24
C ASP A 296 -3.79 -20.08 7.97
N ALA A 297 -4.11 -18.86 7.53
CA ALA A 297 -4.82 -18.64 6.27
C ALA A 297 -4.03 -19.17 5.07
N ILE A 298 -2.71 -18.92 5.02
CA ILE A 298 -1.85 -19.41 3.94
C ILE A 298 -1.73 -20.93 3.98
N HIS A 299 -1.64 -21.53 5.18
CA HIS A 299 -1.63 -22.98 5.34
C HIS A 299 -2.91 -23.64 4.79
N LYS A 300 -4.04 -22.95 4.87
CA LYS A 300 -5.33 -23.36 4.26
C LYS A 300 -5.40 -23.15 2.75
N GLY A 301 -4.31 -22.71 2.11
CA GLY A 301 -4.20 -22.52 0.66
C GLY A 301 -4.62 -21.14 0.17
N ILE A 302 -4.94 -20.19 1.05
CA ILE A 302 -5.32 -18.83 0.68
C ILE A 302 -4.08 -18.03 0.28
N ILE A 303 -4.12 -17.34 -0.86
CA ILE A 303 -3.05 -16.40 -1.24
C ILE A 303 -3.24 -15.12 -0.44
N VAL A 304 -2.25 -14.71 0.35
CA VAL A 304 -2.34 -13.51 1.17
C VAL A 304 -1.36 -12.46 0.65
N VAL A 305 -1.90 -11.32 0.21
CA VAL A 305 -1.17 -10.23 -0.42
C VAL A 305 -1.16 -9.02 0.51
N PHE A 306 0.03 -8.49 0.81
CA PHE A 306 0.20 -7.30 1.65
C PHE A 306 1.03 -6.24 0.94
N ALA A 307 0.59 -5.00 1.05
CA ALA A 307 1.39 -3.83 0.67
C ALA A 307 2.67 -3.73 1.52
N ALA A 308 3.82 -3.50 0.90
CA ALA A 308 5.12 -3.41 1.58
C ALA A 308 5.27 -2.16 2.46
N GLY A 309 4.51 -1.10 2.16
CA GLY A 309 4.57 0.19 2.84
C GLY A 309 5.10 1.31 1.93
N ASN A 310 4.95 2.54 2.40
CA ASN A 310 5.30 3.76 1.67
C ASN A 310 6.31 4.60 2.48
N GLY A 311 7.46 4.01 2.82
CA GLY A 311 8.46 4.54 3.77
C GLY A 311 8.47 3.85 5.14
N HIS A 312 7.50 2.98 5.41
CA HIS A 312 7.40 2.17 6.63
C HIS A 312 8.08 0.80 6.47
N TRP A 313 8.48 0.16 7.56
CA TRP A 313 8.86 -1.25 7.59
C TRP A 313 7.62 -2.10 7.80
N GLY A 314 6.86 -2.29 6.72
CA GLY A 314 5.51 -2.85 6.74
C GLY A 314 5.41 -4.23 7.39
N PHE A 315 4.58 -4.35 8.41
CA PHE A 315 4.16 -5.62 9.00
C PHE A 315 2.63 -5.72 8.91
N PRO A 316 2.02 -6.84 8.46
CA PRO A 316 2.60 -8.17 8.23
C PRO A 316 3.32 -8.44 6.90
N ALA A 317 3.57 -7.44 6.03
CA ALA A 317 4.27 -7.67 4.75
C ALA A 317 5.61 -8.43 4.89
N GLN A 318 6.30 -8.23 6.01
CA GLN A 318 7.50 -8.98 6.39
C GLN A 318 7.32 -10.50 6.58
N HIS A 319 6.11 -11.01 6.77
CA HIS A 319 5.86 -12.43 7.06
C HIS A 319 6.25 -13.34 5.88
N PRO A 320 7.20 -14.29 5.99
CA PRO A 320 7.85 -14.99 4.86
C PRO A 320 6.92 -15.58 3.80
N ASN A 321 5.75 -16.05 4.24
CA ASN A 321 4.78 -16.72 3.37
C ASN A 321 3.73 -15.79 2.75
N VAL A 322 3.69 -14.50 3.09
CA VAL A 322 2.84 -13.56 2.34
C VAL A 322 3.51 -13.21 1.00
N LEU A 323 2.68 -12.77 0.05
CA LEU A 323 3.12 -12.07 -1.13
C LEU A 323 3.23 -10.57 -0.80
N ALA A 324 4.44 -10.09 -0.56
CA ALA A 324 4.71 -8.70 -0.22
C ALA A 324 4.90 -7.87 -1.49
N VAL A 325 4.17 -6.76 -1.61
CA VAL A 325 4.07 -6.00 -2.86
C VAL A 325 4.66 -4.61 -2.73
N GLY A 326 5.65 -4.32 -3.57
CA GLY A 326 6.31 -3.01 -3.68
C GLY A 326 5.75 -2.14 -4.80
N GLY A 327 6.51 -1.14 -5.24
CA GLY A 327 6.06 -0.18 -6.24
C GLY A 327 7.07 0.12 -7.34
N VAL A 328 6.56 0.18 -8.57
CA VAL A 328 7.26 0.61 -9.78
C VAL A 328 6.45 1.74 -10.41
N TYR A 329 7.14 2.77 -10.88
CA TYR A 329 6.56 3.87 -11.62
C TYR A 329 6.73 3.64 -13.12
N LEU A 330 5.64 3.81 -13.87
CA LEU A 330 5.65 3.86 -15.34
C LEU A 330 5.46 5.32 -15.76
N HIS A 331 6.44 5.86 -16.49
CA HIS A 331 6.37 7.21 -17.05
C HIS A 331 5.26 7.29 -18.11
N LEU A 332 4.25 8.14 -17.90
CA LEU A 332 3.09 8.26 -18.80
C LEU A 332 3.28 9.30 -19.91
N ASP A 333 4.17 10.26 -19.69
CA ASP A 333 4.47 11.36 -20.59
C ASP A 333 5.97 11.76 -20.52
N GLY A 334 6.32 12.79 -21.28
CA GLY A 334 7.68 13.31 -21.35
C GLY A 334 8.70 12.37 -22.04
N PRO A 335 10.01 12.68 -21.92
CA PRO A 335 11.07 11.96 -22.63
C PRO A 335 11.24 10.50 -22.19
N LEU A 336 10.81 10.16 -20.98
CA LEU A 336 10.91 8.81 -20.41
C LEU A 336 9.64 7.98 -20.61
N LYS A 337 8.63 8.50 -21.34
CA LYS A 337 7.36 7.82 -21.56
C LYS A 337 7.54 6.35 -21.94
N GLY A 338 6.85 5.46 -21.23
CA GLY A 338 6.91 4.01 -21.42
C GLY A 338 8.03 3.31 -20.65
N GLN A 339 8.96 4.05 -20.04
CA GLN A 339 10.02 3.48 -19.22
C GLN A 339 9.55 3.20 -17.79
N LEU A 340 10.14 2.17 -17.19
CA LEU A 340 9.88 1.75 -15.82
C LEU A 340 11.00 2.21 -14.90
N GLU A 341 10.66 2.58 -13.67
CA GLU A 341 11.64 2.81 -12.61
C GLU A 341 11.07 2.39 -11.24
N ALA A 342 11.94 2.01 -10.31
CA ALA A 342 11.53 1.78 -8.93
C ALA A 342 10.92 3.06 -8.34
N SER A 343 9.76 2.93 -7.69
CA SER A 343 9.11 4.06 -7.04
C SER A 343 9.85 4.46 -5.77
N ASN A 344 10.28 5.71 -5.70
CA ASN A 344 10.89 6.31 -4.52
C ASN A 344 9.87 6.56 -3.38
N TYR A 345 8.60 6.26 -3.62
CA TYR A 345 7.54 6.27 -2.62
C TYR A 345 7.40 4.91 -1.91
N ALA A 346 7.73 3.81 -2.58
CA ALA A 346 7.53 2.46 -2.07
C ALA A 346 8.65 2.00 -1.13
N SER A 347 8.30 1.27 -0.07
CA SER A 347 9.25 0.65 0.86
C SER A 347 9.93 -0.59 0.27
N ALA A 348 11.21 -0.76 0.60
CA ALA A 348 11.96 -1.97 0.29
C ALA A 348 13.08 -2.23 1.32
N PHE A 349 13.11 -3.40 1.92
CA PHE A 349 14.04 -3.67 3.02
C PHE A 349 14.26 -5.17 3.26
N ASN A 350 15.39 -5.50 3.88
CA ASN A 350 15.58 -6.81 4.48
C ASN A 350 14.90 -6.84 5.85
N SER A 351 14.00 -7.80 6.07
CA SER A 351 13.29 -7.93 7.34
C SER A 351 14.29 -8.22 8.48
N PRO A 352 14.27 -7.43 9.55
CA PRO A 352 15.03 -7.70 10.77
C PRO A 352 14.28 -8.69 11.68
N LEU A 353 12.99 -8.94 11.40
CA LEU A 353 12.14 -9.88 12.15
C LEU A 353 12.27 -11.31 11.62
N TYR A 354 12.45 -11.46 10.30
CA TYR A 354 12.58 -12.74 9.64
C TYR A 354 13.91 -12.77 8.87
N PRO A 355 14.97 -13.39 9.43
CA PRO A 355 16.27 -13.45 8.78
C PRO A 355 16.18 -13.97 7.35
N LYS A 356 16.85 -13.26 6.42
CA LYS A 356 16.88 -13.54 4.96
C LYS A 356 15.57 -13.27 4.19
N ARG A 357 14.58 -12.61 4.80
CA ARG A 357 13.39 -12.17 4.06
C ARG A 357 13.60 -10.78 3.46
N GLY A 358 13.72 -10.70 2.14
CA GLY A 358 13.59 -9.43 1.41
C GLY A 358 12.13 -9.03 1.23
N VAL A 359 11.86 -7.74 1.29
CA VAL A 359 10.57 -7.11 0.96
C VAL A 359 10.87 -6.00 -0.06
N PRO A 360 10.17 -5.92 -1.20
CA PRO A 360 9.04 -6.74 -1.63
C PRO A 360 9.45 -8.06 -2.33
N ASP A 361 8.46 -8.88 -2.67
CA ASP A 361 8.65 -10.05 -3.54
C ASP A 361 8.49 -9.68 -5.03
N VAL A 362 7.48 -8.86 -5.34
CA VAL A 362 7.15 -8.32 -6.68
C VAL A 362 6.58 -6.91 -6.52
N CYS A 363 6.47 -6.15 -7.61
CA CYS A 363 5.88 -4.82 -7.60
C CYS A 363 4.62 -4.71 -8.47
N GLY A 364 3.71 -3.83 -8.04
CA GLY A 364 2.68 -3.23 -8.89
C GLY A 364 3.02 -1.77 -9.22
N LEU A 365 2.08 -1.07 -9.84
CA LEU A 365 2.25 0.31 -10.29
C LEU A 365 1.96 1.32 -9.18
N VAL A 366 2.92 2.21 -8.93
CA VAL A 366 2.92 3.18 -7.84
C VAL A 366 3.55 4.49 -8.31
N GLY A 367 2.95 5.62 -7.90
CA GLY A 367 3.44 6.97 -8.14
C GLY A 367 4.78 7.28 -7.45
N GLN A 368 5.33 8.46 -7.72
CA GLN A 368 6.52 8.96 -7.06
C GLN A 368 6.16 9.90 -5.88
N ARG A 369 7.13 10.14 -5.01
CA ARG A 369 7.07 11.21 -3.99
C ARG A 369 6.83 12.58 -4.63
N PRO A 370 6.25 13.54 -3.90
CA PRO A 370 5.87 13.44 -2.48
C PRO A 370 4.55 12.69 -2.22
N ASP A 371 3.61 12.69 -3.15
CA ASP A 371 2.21 12.36 -2.83
C ASP A 371 1.69 11.07 -3.46
N ALA A 372 2.45 10.51 -4.42
CA ALA A 372 2.07 9.38 -5.25
C ALA A 372 0.74 9.57 -6.00
N SER A 373 0.38 10.81 -6.34
CA SER A 373 -0.74 11.14 -7.24
C SER A 373 -0.44 10.60 -8.64
N TYR A 374 -1.06 9.47 -9.00
CA TYR A 374 -0.63 8.71 -10.17
C TYR A 374 -1.75 7.96 -10.89
N ILE A 375 -2.66 7.33 -10.14
CA ILE A 375 -3.79 6.59 -10.68
C ILE A 375 -5.05 7.38 -10.34
N LEU A 376 -5.88 7.68 -11.33
CA LEU A 376 -7.14 8.39 -11.13
C LEU A 376 -8.23 7.36 -10.78
N LEU A 377 -8.68 7.37 -9.53
CA LEU A 377 -9.50 6.31 -8.95
C LEU A 377 -10.87 6.83 -8.47
N PRO A 378 -11.93 6.02 -8.59
CA PRO A 378 -13.23 6.37 -8.04
C PRO A 378 -13.22 6.27 -6.52
N VAL A 379 -13.72 7.29 -5.85
CA VAL A 379 -13.87 7.37 -4.40
C VAL A 379 -15.27 7.87 -4.04
N PRO A 380 -15.72 7.71 -2.80
CA PRO A 380 -17.00 8.27 -2.38
C PRO A 380 -16.91 9.81 -2.38
N PRO A 381 -17.89 10.52 -2.95
CA PRO A 381 -17.94 11.98 -2.94
C PRO A 381 -17.79 12.55 -1.53
N GLY A 382 -16.87 13.48 -1.35
CA GLY A 382 -16.62 14.13 -0.07
C GLY A 382 -15.99 13.22 0.99
N SER A 383 -15.50 12.03 0.59
CA SER A 383 -14.67 11.19 1.45
C SER A 383 -13.36 11.87 1.83
N ARG A 384 -12.63 11.29 2.79
CA ARG A 384 -11.35 11.85 3.22
C ARG A 384 -10.34 11.93 2.08
N ILE A 385 -10.22 10.89 1.26
CA ILE A 385 -9.27 10.90 0.13
C ILE A 385 -9.67 11.97 -0.88
N ASP A 386 -10.94 12.02 -1.29
CA ASP A 386 -11.48 13.01 -2.21
C ASP A 386 -11.07 14.45 -1.79
N LYS A 387 -11.43 14.81 -0.55
CA LYS A 387 -11.08 16.12 0.03
C LYS A 387 -9.58 16.38 0.13
N ASN A 388 -8.82 15.42 0.60
CA ASN A 388 -7.39 15.61 0.85
C ASN A 388 -6.60 15.72 -0.44
N ARG A 389 -7.00 14.99 -1.50
CA ARG A 389 -6.29 14.99 -2.78
C ARG A 389 -6.63 16.21 -3.62
N ALA A 390 -7.88 16.63 -3.64
CA ALA A 390 -8.27 17.92 -4.19
C ALA A 390 -7.47 19.07 -3.53
N LEU A 391 -7.35 19.06 -2.19
CA LEU A 391 -6.54 20.05 -1.47
C LEU A 391 -5.04 19.95 -1.77
N ALA A 392 -4.53 18.74 -2.06
CA ALA A 392 -3.14 18.52 -2.48
C ALA A 392 -2.89 18.88 -3.96
N GLY A 393 -3.90 19.35 -4.69
CA GLY A 393 -3.76 19.83 -6.06
C GLY A 393 -3.72 18.72 -7.11
N ASP A 394 -4.45 17.63 -6.90
CA ASP A 394 -4.55 16.55 -7.89
C ASP A 394 -5.44 16.88 -9.11
N GLU A 395 -5.98 18.11 -9.16
CA GLU A 395 -6.88 18.66 -10.18
C GLU A 395 -8.29 18.05 -10.20
N THR A 396 -8.67 17.29 -9.18
CA THR A 396 -10.07 16.88 -8.92
C THR A 396 -10.76 17.84 -7.94
N GLU A 397 -12.09 17.81 -7.92
CA GLU A 397 -12.89 18.58 -6.96
C GLU A 397 -13.16 17.74 -5.71
N SER A 398 -13.15 18.37 -4.53
CA SER A 398 -13.30 17.70 -3.20
C SER A 398 -14.62 16.93 -2.93
N ASN A 399 -15.45 16.78 -3.94
CA ASN A 399 -16.76 16.15 -3.91
C ASN A 399 -17.21 15.55 -5.26
N ASP A 400 -16.32 15.38 -6.23
CA ASP A 400 -16.69 14.84 -7.55
C ASP A 400 -16.68 13.30 -7.61
N GLY A 401 -16.18 12.64 -6.55
CA GLY A 401 -16.07 11.19 -6.45
C GLY A 401 -14.85 10.60 -7.15
N TRP A 402 -13.84 11.42 -7.47
CA TRP A 402 -12.59 10.99 -8.06
C TRP A 402 -11.41 11.57 -7.30
N ALA A 403 -10.28 10.86 -7.30
CA ALA A 403 -9.04 11.35 -6.72
C ALA A 403 -7.84 10.67 -7.40
N ALA A 404 -6.77 11.43 -7.62
CA ALA A 404 -5.51 10.86 -8.08
C ALA A 404 -4.65 10.45 -6.88
N PHE A 405 -4.48 9.14 -6.69
CA PHE A 405 -3.63 8.62 -5.63
C PHE A 405 -3.11 7.22 -5.96
N SER A 406 -2.06 6.81 -5.25
CA SER A 406 -1.53 5.46 -5.29
C SER A 406 -0.69 5.20 -4.04
N GLY A 407 0.19 4.20 -4.12
CA GLY A 407 1.03 3.69 -3.05
C GLY A 407 1.17 2.19 -3.22
N THR A 408 1.95 1.53 -2.37
CA THR A 408 1.92 0.06 -2.32
C THR A 408 0.52 -0.48 -1.97
N SER A 409 -0.35 0.36 -1.38
CA SER A 409 -1.79 0.13 -1.23
C SER A 409 -2.52 -0.11 -2.54
N ALA A 410 -2.11 0.54 -3.64
CA ALA A 410 -2.63 0.33 -4.99
C ALA A 410 -1.99 -0.87 -5.69
N ALA A 411 -0.71 -1.11 -5.44
CA ALA A 411 -0.02 -2.25 -5.99
C ALA A 411 -0.55 -3.60 -5.45
N ALA A 412 -0.81 -3.72 -4.15
CA ALA A 412 -1.32 -4.97 -3.55
C ALA A 412 -2.60 -5.52 -4.22
N PRO A 413 -3.69 -4.72 -4.41
CA PRO A 413 -4.89 -5.15 -5.11
C PRO A 413 -4.66 -5.45 -6.60
N GLN A 414 -3.76 -4.75 -7.29
CA GLN A 414 -3.37 -5.10 -8.66
C GLN A 414 -2.81 -6.52 -8.72
N ILE A 415 -1.87 -6.86 -7.81
CA ILE A 415 -1.28 -8.19 -7.73
C ILE A 415 -2.29 -9.25 -7.29
N ALA A 416 -3.22 -8.91 -6.39
CA ALA A 416 -4.34 -9.79 -6.04
C ALA A 416 -5.23 -10.10 -7.27
N GLY A 417 -5.44 -9.11 -8.15
CA GLY A 417 -6.10 -9.31 -9.44
C GLY A 417 -5.34 -10.30 -10.35
N ILE A 418 -4.02 -10.16 -10.49
CA ILE A 418 -3.21 -11.13 -11.26
C ILE A 418 -3.31 -12.54 -10.63
N CYS A 419 -3.28 -12.64 -9.31
CA CYS A 419 -3.48 -13.91 -8.61
C CYS A 419 -4.85 -14.54 -8.92
N ALA A 420 -5.90 -13.73 -9.07
CA ALA A 420 -7.23 -14.20 -9.49
C ALA A 420 -7.20 -14.74 -10.94
N LEU A 421 -6.48 -14.09 -11.86
CA LEU A 421 -6.30 -14.62 -13.22
C LEU A 421 -5.58 -15.97 -13.21
N ILE A 422 -4.52 -16.12 -12.40
CA ILE A 422 -3.80 -17.38 -12.22
C ILE A 422 -4.71 -18.45 -11.62
N ARG A 423 -5.53 -18.11 -10.62
CA ARG A 423 -6.48 -19.04 -9.97
C ARG A 423 -7.58 -19.52 -10.90
N GLN A 424 -8.07 -18.69 -11.82
CA GLN A 424 -9.02 -19.10 -12.85
C GLN A 424 -8.43 -20.23 -13.70
N MET A 425 -7.14 -20.14 -14.06
CA MET A 425 -6.48 -21.11 -14.94
C MET A 425 -5.92 -22.33 -14.20
N ALA A 426 -5.49 -22.17 -12.95
CA ALA A 426 -4.82 -23.19 -12.18
C ALA A 426 -5.24 -23.15 -10.69
N PRO A 427 -6.50 -23.53 -10.38
CA PRO A 427 -7.07 -23.41 -9.03
C PRO A 427 -6.35 -24.27 -7.98
N GLN A 428 -5.62 -25.31 -8.40
CA GLN A 428 -4.88 -26.24 -7.53
C GLN A 428 -3.54 -25.71 -7.03
N LEU A 429 -3.04 -24.59 -7.55
CA LEU A 429 -1.71 -24.10 -7.17
C LEU A 429 -1.68 -23.67 -5.70
N SER A 430 -0.58 -23.96 -5.02
CA SER A 430 -0.35 -23.43 -3.68
C SER A 430 0.00 -21.93 -3.73
N PRO A 431 -0.21 -21.17 -2.64
CA PRO A 431 0.22 -19.78 -2.56
C PRO A 431 1.71 -19.58 -2.87
N PHE A 432 2.55 -20.55 -2.50
CA PHE A 432 3.98 -20.53 -2.80
C PHE A 432 4.26 -20.62 -4.32
N GLN A 433 3.57 -21.53 -5.02
CA GLN A 433 3.73 -21.68 -6.47
C GLN A 433 3.25 -20.44 -7.22
N VAL A 434 2.16 -19.81 -6.78
CA VAL A 434 1.68 -18.56 -7.38
C VAL A 434 2.70 -17.44 -7.19
N LYS A 435 3.26 -17.29 -5.98
CA LYS A 435 4.34 -16.34 -5.70
C LYS A 435 5.57 -16.59 -6.59
N GLU A 436 5.99 -17.85 -6.73
CA GLU A 436 7.12 -18.23 -7.58
C GLU A 436 6.88 -17.88 -9.06
N ILE A 437 5.68 -18.15 -9.58
CA ILE A 437 5.31 -17.78 -10.96
C ILE A 437 5.44 -16.27 -11.14
N LEU A 438 4.84 -15.48 -10.25
CA LEU A 438 4.91 -14.01 -10.34
C LEU A 438 6.35 -13.50 -10.30
N GLN A 439 7.22 -14.12 -9.49
CA GLN A 439 8.64 -13.75 -9.42
C GLN A 439 9.41 -14.16 -10.68
N GLN A 440 9.10 -15.30 -11.29
CA GLN A 440 9.80 -15.77 -12.50
C GLN A 440 9.36 -15.03 -13.76
N THR A 441 8.17 -14.45 -13.77
CA THR A 441 7.60 -13.79 -14.95
C THR A 441 7.52 -12.27 -14.84
N ALA A 442 7.94 -11.69 -13.72
CA ALA A 442 8.00 -10.25 -13.55
C ALA A 442 8.96 -9.60 -14.58
N ARG A 443 8.59 -8.39 -15.02
CA ARG A 443 9.45 -7.55 -15.85
C ARG A 443 10.49 -6.88 -14.97
N ASP A 444 11.75 -7.17 -15.27
CA ASP A 444 12.90 -6.59 -14.59
C ASP A 444 12.89 -5.04 -14.70
N VAL A 445 13.22 -4.37 -13.59
CA VAL A 445 13.26 -2.91 -13.49
C VAL A 445 14.64 -2.51 -13.03
N GLN A 446 15.36 -1.75 -13.85
CA GLN A 446 16.80 -1.53 -13.66
C GLN A 446 17.16 -0.08 -13.31
N SER A 447 16.17 0.80 -13.23
CA SER A 447 16.32 2.24 -12.94
C SER A 447 15.53 2.68 -11.71
N GLY A 448 16.00 3.73 -11.04
CA GLY A 448 15.34 4.32 -9.88
C GLY A 448 15.82 3.75 -8.54
N GLY A 449 15.08 4.06 -7.48
CA GLY A 449 15.33 3.51 -6.15
C GLY A 449 14.10 3.64 -5.28
N CYS A 450 14.02 2.78 -4.27
CA CYS A 450 12.93 2.78 -3.31
C CYS A 450 13.02 3.96 -2.32
N HIS A 451 12.07 4.02 -1.39
CA HIS A 451 12.02 5.07 -0.38
C HIS A 451 13.31 5.14 0.45
N PRO A 452 13.92 6.33 0.63
CA PRO A 452 15.20 6.46 1.34
C PRO A 452 15.14 5.99 2.80
N ASP A 453 14.01 6.22 3.49
CA ASP A 453 13.83 5.82 4.90
C ASP A 453 13.54 4.32 5.10
N ALA A 454 13.23 3.61 4.00
CA ALA A 454 13.04 2.17 3.98
C ALA A 454 14.14 1.58 3.09
N GLY A 455 15.37 1.58 3.58
CA GLY A 455 16.53 0.95 2.96
C GLY A 455 17.24 1.77 1.88
N GLY A 456 16.52 2.58 1.10
CA GLY A 456 17.12 3.43 0.06
C GLY A 456 17.87 2.67 -1.05
N TYR A 457 17.52 1.41 -1.25
CA TYR A 457 18.10 0.55 -2.27
C TYR A 457 17.81 1.06 -3.69
N ARG A 458 18.81 0.91 -4.56
CA ARG A 458 18.68 1.11 -6.01
C ARG A 458 18.27 -0.20 -6.68
N SER A 459 17.46 -0.09 -7.73
CA SER A 459 17.19 -1.21 -8.61
C SER A 459 18.46 -1.68 -9.33
N GLN A 460 18.53 -2.96 -9.68
CA GLN A 460 19.66 -3.58 -10.38
C GLN A 460 19.13 -4.63 -11.36
N PRO A 461 19.90 -5.05 -12.38
CA PRO A 461 19.50 -6.16 -13.24
C PRO A 461 19.17 -7.44 -12.46
N GLY A 462 18.01 -8.01 -12.70
CA GLY A 462 17.50 -9.20 -12.03
C GLY A 462 16.87 -8.92 -10.68
N PHE A 463 16.96 -9.88 -9.75
CA PHE A 463 16.37 -9.69 -8.43
C PHE A 463 17.14 -8.63 -7.62
N ASP A 464 16.43 -7.64 -7.12
CA ASP A 464 16.97 -6.61 -6.23
C ASP A 464 16.00 -6.30 -5.08
N LEU A 465 16.46 -5.53 -4.08
CA LEU A 465 15.59 -5.17 -2.96
C LEU A 465 14.60 -4.05 -3.31
N ALA A 466 14.95 -3.12 -4.19
CA ALA A 466 14.08 -1.99 -4.51
C ALA A 466 12.77 -2.43 -5.17
N THR A 467 12.81 -3.49 -5.98
CA THR A 467 11.66 -3.97 -6.75
C THR A 467 11.37 -5.47 -6.61
N GLY A 468 12.16 -6.21 -5.82
CA GLY A 468 12.02 -7.66 -5.72
C GLY A 468 12.37 -8.31 -7.06
N ALA A 469 11.43 -9.08 -7.61
CA ALA A 469 11.55 -9.62 -8.96
C ALA A 469 11.21 -8.61 -10.09
N GLY A 470 10.73 -7.41 -9.75
CA GLY A 470 10.31 -6.40 -10.72
C GLY A 470 8.79 -6.24 -10.82
N LEU A 471 8.34 -5.58 -11.89
CA LEU A 471 6.93 -5.28 -12.13
C LEU A 471 6.19 -6.53 -12.61
N ALA A 472 5.12 -6.91 -11.93
CA ALA A 472 4.33 -8.08 -12.32
C ALA A 472 3.77 -7.95 -13.75
N ASP A 473 3.68 -9.09 -14.42
CA ASP A 473 3.20 -9.21 -15.81
C ASP A 473 2.16 -10.33 -15.88
N ALA A 474 0.90 -9.95 -16.09
CA ALA A 474 -0.20 -10.89 -16.07
C ALA A 474 -0.13 -11.88 -17.24
N ALA A 475 0.13 -11.40 -18.46
CA ALA A 475 0.23 -12.26 -19.64
C ALA A 475 1.37 -13.26 -19.52
N ALA A 476 2.54 -12.83 -19.06
CA ALA A 476 3.68 -13.72 -18.86
C ALA A 476 3.40 -14.77 -17.78
N ALA A 477 2.73 -14.39 -16.68
CA ALA A 477 2.32 -15.34 -15.64
C ALA A 477 1.38 -16.43 -16.16
N ILE A 478 0.39 -16.07 -16.99
CA ILE A 478 -0.53 -17.04 -17.60
C ILE A 478 0.16 -17.88 -18.67
N ALA A 479 1.04 -17.28 -19.49
CA ALA A 479 1.82 -18.03 -20.50
C ALA A 479 2.73 -19.08 -19.85
N PHE A 480 3.29 -18.79 -18.67
CA PHE A 480 4.08 -19.74 -17.91
C PHE A 480 3.30 -21.01 -17.53
N LEU A 481 1.99 -20.87 -17.27
CA LEU A 481 1.11 -22.01 -16.97
C LEU A 481 0.84 -22.90 -18.19
N THR A 482 0.76 -22.33 -19.39
CA THR A 482 0.41 -23.07 -20.61
C THR A 482 1.60 -23.78 -21.23
N GLN A 483 2.81 -23.23 -21.08
CA GLN A 483 4.05 -23.83 -21.58
C GLN A 483 4.49 -25.06 -20.78
N ARG A 484 4.08 -25.17 -19.51
CA ARG A 484 4.26 -26.38 -18.70
C ARG A 484 2.93 -27.11 -18.60
N ARG A 485 2.70 -28.17 -19.39
CA ARG A 485 1.63 -29.15 -19.09
C ARG A 485 1.84 -29.65 -17.66
N PHE A 486 1.06 -29.16 -16.70
CA PHE A 486 1.08 -29.68 -15.34
C PHE A 486 0.59 -31.13 -15.37
N SER A 487 1.52 -32.07 -15.41
CA SER A 487 1.27 -33.49 -15.22
C SER A 487 0.70 -33.74 -13.82
N THR A 488 -0.44 -34.42 -13.76
CA THR A 488 -1.08 -34.98 -12.56
C THR A 488 -0.11 -35.82 -11.71
N PRO A 489 -0.39 -36.02 -10.41
CA PRO A 489 0.60 -35.96 -9.34
C PRO A 489 1.60 -37.10 -9.44
N HIS A 490 2.85 -36.75 -9.73
CA HIS A 490 3.96 -37.66 -9.60
C HIS A 490 4.23 -37.90 -8.11
N LYS A 491 3.84 -39.09 -7.62
CA LYS A 491 4.52 -39.72 -6.50
C LYS A 491 5.94 -40.04 -6.97
N GLY A 492 6.92 -39.25 -6.51
CA GLY A 492 8.34 -39.59 -6.62
C GLY A 492 9.16 -38.62 -7.47
N ASN A 493 10.23 -38.14 -6.82
CA ASN A 493 11.43 -37.48 -7.33
C ASN A 493 11.31 -35.98 -7.69
N HIS A 494 11.52 -35.21 -6.62
CA HIS A 494 11.93 -33.81 -6.64
C HIS A 494 13.27 -33.63 -7.36
N GLU A 495 13.24 -33.23 -8.62
CA GLU A 495 14.36 -32.51 -9.24
C GLU A 495 14.04 -31.01 -9.29
N VAL A 496 14.53 -30.38 -8.23
CA VAL A 496 14.76 -28.96 -8.04
C VAL A 496 15.72 -28.46 -9.12
N TYR A 497 15.52 -27.24 -9.64
CA TYR A 497 16.61 -26.45 -10.20
C TYR A 497 17.67 -26.28 -9.10
N GLN A 498 18.60 -27.23 -9.05
CA GLN A 498 19.79 -27.14 -8.22
C GLN A 498 20.61 -25.96 -8.75
N SER A 499 20.91 -24.98 -7.91
CA SER A 499 22.16 -25.07 -7.20
C SER A 499 21.95 -25.49 -5.74
N SER A 500 21.82 -26.82 -5.56
CA SER A 500 22.02 -27.53 -4.30
C SER A 500 21.25 -26.99 -3.07
N ILE A 501 19.93 -27.17 -3.04
CA ILE A 501 19.19 -27.17 -1.77
C ILE A 501 19.63 -28.43 -0.99
N ARG A 502 20.60 -28.26 -0.09
CA ARG A 502 20.90 -29.28 0.92
C ARG A 502 19.73 -29.33 1.90
N ARG A 503 19.12 -30.50 2.07
CA ARG A 503 18.28 -30.85 3.24
C ARG A 503 18.99 -30.31 4.50
N THR A 504 18.34 -29.43 5.26
CA THR A 504 18.87 -29.00 6.56
C THR A 504 18.91 -30.24 7.45
N PRO A 505 20.09 -30.71 7.85
CA PRO A 505 20.17 -31.95 8.59
C PRO A 505 19.61 -31.73 10.01
N LYS A 506 18.81 -32.68 10.47
CA LYS A 506 18.26 -32.70 11.84
C LYS A 506 19.27 -33.37 12.77
N MET A 507 19.19 -33.17 14.08
CA MET A 507 20.08 -33.83 15.06
C MET A 507 20.09 -35.37 14.90
N SER A 508 18.95 -35.95 14.50
CA SER A 508 18.81 -37.37 14.17
C SER A 508 19.67 -37.85 13.00
N ASP A 509 20.15 -36.95 12.14
CA ASP A 509 21.01 -37.27 10.99
C ASP A 509 22.51 -37.39 11.38
N PHE A 510 22.88 -37.10 12.65
CA PHE A 510 24.27 -37.14 13.15
C PHE A 510 24.40 -37.82 14.53
N PRO A 511 24.19 -39.13 14.64
CA PRO A 511 24.14 -39.84 15.93
C PRO A 511 25.43 -39.72 16.76
N LYS A 512 26.61 -39.72 16.11
CA LYS A 512 27.90 -39.51 16.79
C LYS A 512 28.09 -38.08 17.31
N LEU A 513 27.58 -37.09 16.59
CA LEU A 513 27.64 -35.69 17.02
C LEU A 513 26.74 -35.46 18.24
N ARG A 514 25.54 -36.05 18.21
CA ARG A 514 24.61 -36.01 19.34
C ARG A 514 25.23 -36.60 20.61
N GLN A 515 25.84 -37.79 20.52
CA GLN A 515 26.49 -38.43 21.65
C GLN A 515 27.66 -37.59 22.21
N ASN A 516 28.49 -37.00 21.34
CA ASN A 516 29.59 -36.14 21.77
C ASN A 516 29.10 -34.80 22.34
N LEU A 517 28.03 -34.23 21.79
CA LEU A 517 27.42 -33.00 22.30
C LEU A 517 26.80 -33.24 23.68
N GLU A 518 26.10 -34.35 23.87
CA GLU A 518 25.56 -34.77 25.17
C GLU A 518 26.70 -34.93 26.20
N THR A 519 27.83 -35.51 25.80
CA THR A 519 29.03 -35.64 26.67
C THR A 519 29.63 -34.27 27.02
N LEU A 520 29.83 -33.40 26.02
CA LEU A 520 30.38 -32.06 26.23
C LEU A 520 29.45 -31.16 27.07
N ILE A 521 28.14 -31.29 26.89
CA ILE A 521 27.15 -30.55 27.71
C ILE A 521 27.26 -30.99 29.17
N VAL A 522 27.42 -32.29 29.44
CA VAL A 522 27.62 -32.80 30.80
C VAL A 522 28.92 -32.26 31.40
N GLU A 523 30.06 -32.44 30.71
CA GLU A 523 31.36 -31.94 31.19
C GLU A 523 31.35 -30.42 31.42
N PHE A 524 30.71 -29.68 30.53
CA PHE A 524 30.62 -28.23 30.64
C PHE A 524 29.68 -27.80 31.77
N ASN A 525 28.55 -28.48 31.98
CA ASN A 525 27.64 -28.17 33.08
C ASN A 525 28.26 -28.50 34.44
N GLU A 526 29.06 -29.57 34.54
CA GLU A 526 29.83 -29.86 35.75
C GLU A 526 30.84 -28.74 36.05
N LEU A 527 31.58 -28.28 35.04
CA LEU A 527 32.49 -27.14 35.17
C LEU A 527 31.74 -25.84 35.53
N LEU A 528 30.60 -25.60 34.89
CA LEU A 528 29.78 -24.41 35.12
C LEU A 528 29.28 -24.39 36.56
N GLN A 529 28.80 -25.52 37.05
CA GLN A 529 28.33 -25.67 38.41
C GLN A 529 29.46 -25.49 39.44
N GLU A 530 30.66 -26.01 39.17
CA GLU A 530 31.85 -25.74 39.99
C GLU A 530 32.14 -24.22 40.08
N LYS A 531 32.03 -23.49 38.96
CA LYS A 531 32.28 -22.03 38.94
C LYS A 531 31.14 -21.21 39.57
N ILE A 532 29.89 -21.67 39.47
CA ILE A 532 28.72 -21.06 40.14
C ILE A 532 28.84 -21.24 41.67
N GLU A 533 29.13 -22.46 42.13
CA GLU A 533 29.32 -22.75 43.56
C GLU A 533 30.54 -22.02 44.14
N GLY A 534 31.59 -21.82 43.32
CA GLY A 534 32.74 -20.98 43.64
C GLY A 534 32.48 -19.46 43.59
N GLY A 535 31.28 -19.02 43.21
CA GLY A 535 30.89 -17.60 43.14
C GLY A 535 31.59 -16.80 42.05
N HIS A 536 32.21 -17.47 41.07
CA HIS A 536 32.91 -16.82 39.96
C HIS A 536 31.97 -16.38 38.85
N ILE A 537 30.80 -17.01 38.73
CA ILE A 537 29.76 -16.71 37.74
C ILE A 537 28.37 -16.88 38.37
N GLU A 538 27.38 -16.14 37.87
CA GLU A 538 25.97 -16.20 38.30
C GLU A 538 25.25 -17.44 37.74
N ASP A 539 24.10 -17.81 38.32
CA ASP A 539 23.34 -19.00 37.94
C ASP A 539 22.72 -18.85 36.54
N VAL A 540 23.34 -19.52 35.56
CA VAL A 540 23.04 -19.37 34.13
C VAL A 540 22.88 -20.72 33.44
N GLU A 541 21.93 -20.82 32.52
CA GLU A 541 21.68 -22.03 31.72
C GLU A 541 22.23 -21.85 30.29
N LEU A 542 23.07 -22.78 29.83
CA LEU A 542 23.55 -22.80 28.44
C LEU A 542 22.58 -23.57 27.54
N SER A 543 21.75 -22.84 26.79
CA SER A 543 20.85 -23.44 25.79
C SER A 543 21.49 -23.49 24.39
N ILE A 544 21.97 -24.67 23.97
CA ILE A 544 22.44 -24.91 22.60
C ILE A 544 21.27 -25.33 21.70
N SER A 545 20.82 -24.44 20.82
CA SER A 545 19.72 -24.71 19.88
C SER A 545 20.10 -25.70 18.77
N GLU A 546 19.25 -26.70 18.54
CA GLU A 546 19.42 -27.72 17.49
C GLU A 546 19.41 -27.15 16.05
N GLY A 547 19.02 -25.88 15.87
CA GLY A 547 18.80 -25.25 14.56
C GLY A 547 20.06 -24.84 13.77
N ASN A 548 21.26 -24.93 14.37
CA ASN A 548 22.49 -24.34 13.80
C ASN A 548 23.49 -25.35 13.23
N PHE A 549 23.19 -26.65 13.26
CA PHE A 549 24.11 -27.67 12.76
C PHE A 549 23.89 -27.93 11.27
N VAL A 550 24.82 -27.48 10.44
CA VAL A 550 24.83 -27.75 8.99
C VAL A 550 26.02 -28.63 8.61
N ARG A 551 25.85 -29.50 7.59
CA ARG A 551 27.00 -30.23 7.02
C ARG A 551 28.03 -29.23 6.51
N ARG A 552 29.30 -29.40 6.90
CA ARG A 552 30.41 -28.58 6.39
C ARG A 552 30.33 -28.46 4.86
N SER A 553 30.47 -27.24 4.36
CA SER A 553 30.47 -27.00 2.91
C SER A 553 31.68 -27.71 2.26
N PRO A 554 31.64 -28.04 0.95
CA PRO A 554 32.82 -28.54 0.25
C PRO A 554 34.03 -27.61 0.41
N LYS A 555 33.79 -26.30 0.37
CA LYS A 555 34.81 -25.26 0.65
C LYS A 555 35.40 -25.41 2.05
N THR A 556 34.57 -25.51 3.09
CA THR A 556 35.03 -25.69 4.48
C THR A 556 35.78 -27.02 4.69
N ARG A 557 35.36 -28.11 4.03
CA ARG A 557 36.07 -29.39 4.08
C ARG A 557 37.42 -29.34 3.38
N GLY A 558 37.49 -28.67 2.22
CA GLY A 558 38.74 -28.41 1.51
C GLY A 558 39.70 -27.59 2.37
N ILE A 559 39.23 -26.45 2.90
CA ILE A 559 40.03 -25.58 3.79
C ILE A 559 40.56 -26.37 4.98
N LEU A 560 39.72 -27.17 5.66
CA LEU A 560 40.17 -27.93 6.83
C LEU A 560 41.10 -29.08 6.45
N ALA A 561 40.97 -29.69 5.27
CA ALA A 561 41.92 -30.68 4.78
C ALA A 561 43.29 -30.04 4.50
N LEU A 562 43.32 -28.83 3.93
CA LEU A 562 44.56 -28.05 3.75
C LEU A 562 45.17 -27.68 5.10
N VAL A 563 44.38 -27.12 6.03
CA VAL A 563 44.85 -26.78 7.37
C VAL A 563 45.34 -28.01 8.12
N LYS A 564 44.65 -29.14 8.01
CA LYS A 564 45.06 -30.41 8.63
C LYS A 564 46.37 -30.91 8.04
N LEU A 565 46.51 -30.87 6.72
CA LEU A 565 47.75 -31.24 6.02
C LEU A 565 48.94 -30.36 6.47
N LEU A 566 48.71 -29.08 6.77
CA LEU A 566 49.75 -28.20 7.31
C LEU A 566 50.01 -28.42 8.81
N LYS A 567 48.98 -28.71 9.59
CA LYS A 567 49.09 -28.93 11.05
C LYS A 567 49.64 -30.30 11.43
N GLU A 568 49.53 -31.29 10.55
CA GLU A 568 50.17 -32.61 10.70
C GLU A 568 51.65 -32.58 10.27
N LEU A 569 52.16 -31.43 9.82
CA LEU A 569 53.57 -31.21 9.54
C LEU A 569 54.30 -30.91 10.86
N ASP A 570 54.67 -31.95 11.58
CA ASP A 570 55.35 -31.82 12.88
C ASP A 570 56.86 -31.45 12.73
N ASP A 571 57.46 -31.69 11.56
CA ASP A 571 58.89 -31.42 11.28
C ASP A 571 59.08 -30.77 9.88
N PRO A 572 59.73 -29.59 9.79
CA PRO A 572 60.04 -28.90 8.53
C PRO A 572 60.88 -29.71 7.53
N ALA A 573 61.62 -30.75 7.96
CA ALA A 573 62.37 -31.61 7.04
C ALA A 573 61.48 -32.51 6.17
N ASN A 574 60.23 -32.73 6.57
CA ASN A 574 59.24 -33.55 5.84
C ASN A 574 58.37 -32.72 4.89
N LEU A 575 58.78 -31.48 4.61
CA LEU A 575 58.05 -30.61 3.70
C LEU A 575 58.11 -31.17 2.27
N GLU A 576 56.98 -31.06 1.58
CA GLU A 576 56.79 -31.59 0.23
C GLU A 576 56.07 -30.52 -0.56
N LEU A 577 56.13 -30.60 -1.90
CA LEU A 577 55.41 -29.68 -2.79
C LEU A 577 53.92 -29.54 -2.46
N LYS A 578 53.26 -30.61 -1.98
CA LYS A 578 51.85 -30.56 -1.56
C LYS A 578 51.60 -29.59 -0.40
N HIS A 579 52.55 -29.44 0.52
CA HIS A 579 52.46 -28.52 1.65
C HIS A 579 52.59 -27.06 1.17
N VAL A 580 53.54 -26.80 0.26
CA VAL A 580 53.69 -25.48 -0.40
C VAL A 580 52.42 -25.07 -1.14
N PHE A 581 51.86 -25.98 -1.95
CA PHE A 581 50.63 -25.70 -2.68
C PHE A 581 49.41 -25.53 -1.76
N ALA A 582 49.35 -26.26 -0.65
CA ALA A 582 48.29 -26.10 0.34
C ALA A 582 48.34 -24.72 1.01
N ALA A 583 49.53 -24.29 1.42
CA ALA A 583 49.75 -22.97 2.00
C ALA A 583 49.45 -21.84 1.00
N GLN A 584 49.94 -21.93 -0.25
CA GLN A 584 49.61 -20.98 -1.31
C GLN A 584 48.09 -20.88 -1.55
N SER A 585 47.40 -22.03 -1.54
CA SER A 585 45.95 -22.08 -1.74
C SER A 585 45.18 -21.40 -0.60
N LEU A 586 45.63 -21.55 0.65
CA LEU A 586 45.04 -20.88 1.81
C LEU A 586 45.24 -19.36 1.77
N LEU A 587 46.41 -18.89 1.34
CA LEU A 587 46.69 -17.47 1.17
C LEU A 587 45.87 -16.82 0.05
N LYS A 588 45.72 -17.49 -1.10
CA LYS A 588 44.90 -17.03 -2.23
C LYS A 588 43.42 -16.83 -1.87
N ILE A 589 42.92 -17.54 -0.86
CA ILE A 589 41.54 -17.39 -0.37
C ILE A 589 41.45 -16.58 0.93
N HIS A 590 42.57 -15.97 1.35
CA HIS A 590 42.70 -15.11 2.53
C HIS A 590 42.24 -15.76 3.85
N GLN A 591 42.47 -17.06 4.04
CA GLN A 591 42.19 -17.75 5.30
C GLN A 591 43.43 -18.42 5.87
N TYR A 592 43.56 -18.45 7.20
CA TYR A 592 44.70 -19.04 7.91
C TYR A 592 46.05 -18.48 7.42
N ARG A 593 46.11 -17.16 7.20
CA ARG A 593 47.27 -16.47 6.60
C ARG A 593 48.55 -16.72 7.39
N GLU A 594 48.49 -16.64 8.72
CA GLU A 594 49.64 -16.85 9.61
C GLU A 594 50.26 -18.25 9.43
N LEU A 595 49.46 -19.31 9.59
CA LEU A 595 49.90 -20.70 9.40
C LEU A 595 50.43 -20.96 7.98
N ALA A 596 49.78 -20.41 6.96
CA ALA A 596 50.20 -20.61 5.58
C ALA A 596 51.50 -19.86 5.24
N THR A 597 51.66 -18.64 5.74
CA THR A 597 52.90 -17.86 5.58
C THR A 597 54.05 -18.53 6.31
N GLU A 598 53.85 -19.02 7.53
CA GLU A 598 54.87 -19.73 8.31
C GLU A 598 55.42 -20.96 7.56
N VAL A 599 54.54 -21.80 7.00
CA VAL A 599 54.94 -22.97 6.21
C VAL A 599 55.68 -22.58 4.93
N LEU A 600 55.27 -21.50 4.24
CA LEU A 600 55.98 -21.05 3.04
C LEU A 600 57.35 -20.47 3.35
N ILE A 601 57.51 -19.75 4.47
CA ILE A 601 58.81 -19.27 4.93
C ILE A 601 59.74 -20.47 5.20
N GLN A 602 59.26 -21.50 5.90
CA GLN A 602 60.02 -22.73 6.13
C GLN A 602 60.37 -23.45 4.82
N ALA A 603 59.50 -23.38 3.81
CA ALA A 603 59.73 -24.00 2.50
C ALA A 603 60.76 -23.25 1.61
N ILE A 604 60.94 -21.94 1.79
CA ILE A 604 61.98 -21.18 1.06
C ILE A 604 63.37 -21.71 1.39
N THR A 605 63.61 -22.06 2.66
CA THR A 605 64.92 -22.53 3.14
C THR A 605 65.12 -24.03 2.99
N HIS A 606 64.27 -24.71 2.22
CA HIS A 606 64.34 -26.16 2.02
C HIS A 606 65.41 -26.54 0.98
N ASP A 607 66.14 -27.63 1.23
CA ASP A 607 67.23 -28.14 0.36
C ASP A 607 66.79 -28.52 -1.07
N SER A 608 65.48 -28.70 -1.29
CA SER A 608 64.93 -29.07 -2.59
C SER A 608 64.65 -27.80 -3.38
N LYS A 609 65.46 -27.58 -4.42
CA LYS A 609 65.31 -26.41 -5.31
C LYS A 609 63.89 -26.23 -5.84
N LYS A 610 63.19 -27.32 -6.14
CA LYS A 610 61.78 -27.29 -6.59
C LYS A 610 60.81 -26.79 -5.52
N ILE A 611 61.03 -27.11 -4.25
CA ILE A 611 60.17 -26.68 -3.13
C ILE A 611 60.44 -25.20 -2.84
N SER A 612 61.72 -24.82 -2.76
CA SER A 612 62.15 -23.43 -2.52
C SER A 612 61.69 -22.47 -3.63
N GLU A 613 61.83 -22.84 -4.91
CA GLU A 613 61.36 -22.03 -6.04
C GLU A 613 59.82 -21.89 -6.04
N ALA A 614 59.09 -22.97 -5.75
CA ALA A 614 57.63 -22.94 -5.68
C ALA A 614 57.11 -22.07 -4.52
N ALA A 615 57.78 -22.11 -3.36
CA ALA A 615 57.43 -21.26 -2.22
C ALA A 615 57.73 -19.78 -2.50
N THR A 616 58.85 -19.50 -3.14
CA THR A 616 59.23 -18.14 -3.57
C THR A 616 58.23 -17.57 -4.57
N GLN A 617 57.80 -18.37 -5.55
CA GLN A 617 56.77 -17.96 -6.50
C GLN A 617 55.42 -17.72 -5.80
N ALA A 618 55.02 -18.60 -4.88
CA ALA A 618 53.76 -18.47 -4.14
C ALA A 618 53.67 -17.16 -3.35
N LEU A 619 54.77 -16.75 -2.70
CA LEU A 619 54.86 -15.48 -1.98
C LEU A 619 54.98 -14.28 -2.93
N GLY A 620 55.68 -14.42 -4.06
CA GLY A 620 55.76 -13.38 -5.09
C GLY A 620 54.41 -13.07 -5.75
N GLU A 621 53.55 -14.08 -5.92
CA GLU A 621 52.18 -13.90 -6.44
C GLU A 621 51.30 -13.08 -5.48
N LEU A 622 51.52 -13.15 -4.16
CA LEU A 622 50.83 -12.32 -3.16
C LEU A 622 51.26 -10.85 -3.23
N MET A 623 52.52 -10.59 -3.59
CA MET A 623 53.05 -9.23 -3.72
C MET A 623 52.52 -8.49 -4.97
N ASN A 624 52.09 -9.21 -6.01
CA ASN A 624 51.60 -8.62 -7.26
C ASN A 624 50.09 -8.31 -7.27
N SER A 625 49.32 -8.73 -6.26
CA SER A 625 47.86 -8.47 -6.18
C SER A 625 47.46 -7.09 -5.62
N GLY A 626 48.41 -6.16 -5.45
CA GLY A 626 48.11 -4.78 -5.07
C GLY A 626 47.88 -4.53 -3.57
N GLU A 627 48.35 -5.43 -2.69
CA GLU A 627 48.66 -5.08 -1.29
C GLU A 627 50.16 -4.70 -1.26
N THR A 628 50.45 -3.46 -0.89
CA THR A 628 51.81 -2.90 -0.86
C THR A 628 52.74 -3.67 0.07
N SER A 629 54.02 -3.75 -0.30
CA SER A 629 55.07 -4.60 0.29
C SER A 629 55.53 -4.25 1.71
N GLU A 630 54.69 -3.62 2.54
CA GLU A 630 55.02 -3.30 3.93
C GLU A 630 54.47 -4.31 4.95
N ASP A 631 53.39 -5.05 4.62
CA ASP A 631 52.75 -5.98 5.58
C ASP A 631 53.38 -7.39 5.64
N LEU A 632 54.26 -7.76 4.69
CA LEU A 632 54.87 -9.10 4.63
C LEU A 632 56.29 -9.19 5.21
N MET A 633 56.96 -8.06 5.46
CA MET A 633 58.34 -8.03 6.01
C MET A 633 58.40 -8.00 7.55
N ASN A 634 57.28 -7.81 8.25
CA ASN A 634 57.25 -7.66 9.71
C ASN A 634 57.14 -8.98 10.52
N CYS A 635 57.23 -10.16 9.88
CA CYS A 635 57.20 -11.44 10.62
C CYS A 635 58.58 -11.91 11.14
N CYS A 636 59.67 -11.20 10.84
CA CYS A 636 61.01 -11.57 11.29
C CYS A 636 61.77 -10.38 11.88
N GLN A 637 61.25 -9.79 12.96
CA GLN A 637 62.06 -9.27 14.08
C GLN A 637 61.14 -8.68 15.15
N SER A 638 61.27 -9.24 16.34
CA SER A 638 60.57 -8.81 17.54
C SER A 638 61.07 -7.45 18.04
N GLU A 639 60.12 -6.74 18.64
CA GLU A 639 60.25 -5.67 19.65
C GLU A 639 60.16 -4.20 19.20
N SER A 640 59.20 -3.54 19.86
CA SER A 640 59.02 -2.10 20.09
C SER A 640 58.37 -1.28 18.96
N GLY A 641 57.15 -0.81 19.25
CA GLY A 641 56.23 -0.21 18.28
C GLY A 641 56.58 1.19 17.80
N ASN A 642 55.92 1.63 16.72
CA ASN A 642 54.94 2.73 16.76
C ASN A 642 54.25 2.98 15.40
N PHE A 643 52.95 3.30 15.48
CA PHE A 643 52.08 4.12 14.59
C PHE A 643 51.63 3.66 13.18
N SER A 644 50.30 3.44 13.09
CA SER A 644 49.30 3.96 12.10
C SER A 644 49.52 3.72 10.60
N SER A 645 48.58 3.23 9.77
CA SER A 645 47.11 3.24 9.80
C SER A 645 46.57 2.33 8.67
N LEU A 646 45.45 1.60 8.87
CA LEU A 646 44.15 1.87 8.24
C LEU A 646 43.01 1.08 8.93
N PHE A 647 41.87 1.76 9.08
CA PHE A 647 40.78 1.54 10.04
C PHE A 647 39.70 0.55 9.59
N TYR A 648 39.08 -0.16 10.54
CA TYR A 648 37.63 -0.17 10.81
C TYR A 648 37.36 -0.63 12.27
N ASN A 649 37.39 0.31 13.21
CA ASN A 649 36.93 0.15 14.61
C ASN A 649 36.52 1.52 15.18
N SER A 650 35.65 2.24 14.47
CA SER A 650 35.10 3.53 14.93
C SER A 650 33.74 3.33 15.59
N ILE A 651 33.59 3.89 16.80
CA ILE A 651 32.30 4.01 17.49
C ILE A 651 31.89 5.49 17.47
N LEU A 652 30.63 5.75 17.08
CA LEU A 652 30.00 7.08 17.13
C LEU A 652 29.36 7.27 18.50
N LEU A 653 29.76 8.34 19.20
CA LEU A 653 29.19 8.72 20.50
C LEU A 653 28.17 9.84 20.31
N TYR A 654 27.00 9.65 20.91
CA TYR A 654 25.89 10.61 20.90
C TYR A 654 25.63 11.11 22.32
N PHE A 655 25.24 12.37 22.46
CA PHE A 655 24.61 12.87 23.68
C PHE A 655 23.19 13.36 23.37
N GLU A 656 22.31 13.22 24.34
CA GLU A 656 20.95 13.76 24.29
C GLU A 656 20.97 15.18 24.83
N ASP A 657 20.55 16.16 24.02
CA ASP A 657 20.42 17.53 24.49
C ASP A 657 19.19 17.72 25.39
N GLN A 658 19.07 18.91 25.99
CA GLN A 658 18.02 19.25 26.96
C GLN A 658 16.59 19.18 26.38
N ASN A 659 16.47 19.02 25.05
CA ASN A 659 15.21 18.89 24.33
C ASN A 659 14.99 17.45 23.78
N GLY A 660 15.80 16.47 24.20
CA GLY A 660 15.64 15.07 23.81
C GLY A 660 16.19 14.72 22.42
N LYS A 661 17.05 15.58 21.84
CA LYS A 661 17.61 15.35 20.50
C LYS A 661 19.05 14.85 20.59
N TYR A 662 19.34 13.71 19.96
CA TYR A 662 20.68 13.13 19.95
C TYR A 662 21.58 13.83 18.93
N GLN A 663 22.72 14.35 19.38
CA GLN A 663 23.74 14.97 18.53
C GLN A 663 25.08 14.23 18.64
N THR A 664 25.82 14.15 17.53
CA THR A 664 27.12 13.45 17.44
C THR A 664 28.20 14.30 18.12
N PHE A 665 28.81 13.79 19.19
CA PHE A 665 29.75 14.54 20.02
C PHE A 665 31.23 14.29 19.66
N GLY A 666 31.53 13.16 19.03
CA GLY A 666 32.89 12.80 18.66
C GLY A 666 33.00 11.36 18.19
N THR A 667 34.22 10.99 17.83
CA THR A 667 34.56 9.61 17.44
C THR A 667 35.52 9.03 18.49
N GLY A 668 35.22 7.81 18.94
CA GLY A 668 36.04 7.07 19.90
C GLY A 668 36.76 5.92 19.21
N ILE A 669 38.00 5.67 19.61
CA ILE A 669 38.77 4.49 19.20
C ILE A 669 38.98 3.63 20.45
N ARG A 670 38.54 2.37 20.37
CA ARG A 670 38.79 1.36 21.41
C ARG A 670 40.27 0.99 21.39
N GLN A 671 40.91 1.05 22.54
CA GLN A 671 42.29 0.61 22.75
C GLN A 671 42.32 -0.90 23.04
N ASP A 672 43.50 -1.50 22.85
CA ASP A 672 43.71 -2.94 23.01
C ASP A 672 43.52 -3.43 24.45
N ASP A 673 43.62 -2.54 25.44
CA ASP A 673 43.36 -2.81 26.86
C ASP A 673 41.87 -2.71 27.25
N GLY A 674 41.00 -2.40 26.28
CA GLY A 674 39.57 -2.23 26.50
C GLY A 674 39.13 -0.83 26.92
N SER A 675 40.04 0.13 27.09
CA SER A 675 39.74 1.54 27.32
C SER A 675 39.39 2.27 26.01
N TYR A 676 38.84 3.48 26.07
CA TYR A 676 38.49 4.28 24.89
C TYR A 676 39.19 5.63 24.92
N VAL A 677 39.77 6.03 23.78
CA VAL A 677 40.28 7.39 23.57
C VAL A 677 39.30 8.15 22.69
N VAL A 678 38.79 9.27 23.19
CA VAL A 678 37.77 10.10 22.52
C VAL A 678 38.42 11.36 21.96
N ARG A 679 38.17 11.66 20.68
CA ARG A 679 38.53 12.95 20.08
C ARG A 679 37.28 13.84 20.02
N LEU A 680 37.30 14.93 20.76
CA LEU A 680 36.25 15.96 20.73
C LEU A 680 36.43 16.82 19.46
N GLY A 681 35.34 17.03 18.71
CA GLY A 681 35.36 17.86 17.50
C GLY A 681 35.55 19.35 17.82
N PRO A 682 36.07 20.15 16.87
CA PRO A 682 36.28 21.58 17.09
C PRO A 682 34.96 22.35 16.88
N SER A 683 34.12 22.40 17.91
CA SER A 683 33.07 23.41 18.01
C SER A 683 32.58 23.55 19.46
N GLY A 684 33.20 24.50 20.17
CA GLY A 684 32.57 25.39 21.17
C GLY A 684 31.92 24.78 22.42
N ASN A 685 32.69 24.82 23.52
CA ASN A 685 32.33 24.69 24.94
C ASN A 685 31.66 23.40 25.43
#